data_AF-A0A7X7KR67-F1
#
_entry.id   AF-A0A7X7KR67-F1
#
_cell.length_a   1.000
_cell.length_b   1.000
_cell.length_c   1.000
_cell.angle_alpha   90.00
_cell.angle_beta   90.00
_cell.angle_gamma   90.00
#
_symmetry.space_group_name_H-M   'P 1'
#
loop_
_entity.id
_entity.type
_entity.pdbx_description
1 polymer ?
#
loop_
_entity_poly.entity_id
_entity_poly.type
_entity_poly.pdbx_seq_one_letter_code
_entity_poly.pdbx_strand_id
1 'polypeptide(L)'
;MNPAMILPGVGLLVIGVLGACQGAPAPAWRDDPGGPVWQGRHLAVQLDPRGRILIRQDSLPLAELAFFHWHDAWVYERLDRGTLTAGPALGEDGVLRLSGLWGTTAPAPPLSYDLELRPQADGVEVVLTAGKTGDLRLTAGLWAVLTLPRDASAPAGRLVHAEPGPSAPIGRALDGHFRRLWVGTPGQAALCLTPRRLATARTRLAEHAQSMELTLRRQDFPLGETATVALRLHEAAMPTPAADPSMPSRAALALRGVAAQPEAVPLYGAVDLRVDLDASWDNPYDPDDIALAARVTTASGRQYDLPGFFMVPHRREVDDGIEIMTPAGPGEWHLRLAGTELGPLRCEVTVRDRSGEARLALPPMTVVPSEHPGFIRVSRVDPHYLAYDSGAPYLPIGHNLPIYPTAGQLVDEALGKMAAAGENWNRWWMSQRGLGLEWESRLGWYRQAQAAQLDTAMTLAQQLGFAYMLCFDTHQDFRQDGWKANPFNTAQGGPCATPAEWFTHPEARRHYRNRLRYTVARWAASSAVQCWEFGNEFEGWADTPHAVIIDWHREMAAHLRALDPYGHPITTSWWSTTGPETCWQIPEIDIVQTHCYTNNDRNVAEIVREFCLKQRRDFQKPHIFGEFGIRSHDTTADKDPHGWALHNAFWAAVASGCDGIPMPWWHENYIDPLNLYGHFTAIRRFTAGLPFGTAVWRPLEVTADYVDAPAEPPRRDAVLVPAAGFRRRAVDTFTLAPDGTVNDPQELLALLHGSGHGDLRRPPTFVVRYPSAGRFVIHVDRVSSHGHLRVHLDGATVVDRELPCGEGHGKSWLYRPQWQLWESSYDEEIAIDVPAGEHRIVVENLGKDWIRVGSYRFEGCRLLLKPNLLTAAMATDREAILWVQNRESTWSNHGRGAVPTVPAATVTLQGLPDGPVAIAWWETWEGREQSTATDVVRNGRLELRLPPLRTDLAVRLRLPPRP
;
A
#
# COMPACT_ATOMS: atom_id res chain seq x y z
N MET A 1 5.76 -44.25 28.48
CA MET A 1 6.59 -45.26 29.19
C MET A 1 7.79 -45.58 28.30
N ASN A 2 9.00 -45.54 28.84
CA ASN A 2 10.26 -46.05 28.25
C ASN A 2 10.48 -47.49 28.79
N PRO A 3 11.29 -48.40 28.18
CA PRO A 3 12.75 -48.27 27.95
C PRO A 3 13.23 -48.77 26.54
N ALA A 4 14.40 -48.51 25.95
CA ALA A 4 15.82 -48.29 26.33
C ALA A 4 16.77 -49.51 26.16
N MET A 5 17.79 -49.39 25.27
CA MET A 5 19.15 -50.01 25.20
C MET A 5 19.74 -49.73 23.79
N ILE A 6 20.89 -49.04 23.55
CA ILE A 6 22.32 -49.22 23.91
C ILE A 6 23.12 -50.09 22.90
N LEU A 7 23.99 -49.43 22.11
CA LEU A 7 25.35 -49.73 21.54
C LEU A 7 25.85 -51.20 21.34
N PRO A 8 26.85 -51.51 20.46
CA PRO A 8 27.80 -50.68 19.69
C PRO A 8 27.72 -50.97 18.15
N GLY A 9 28.63 -50.60 17.23
CA GLY A 9 29.85 -49.77 17.26
C GLY A 9 31.15 -50.48 16.83
N VAL A 10 31.56 -50.37 15.55
CA VAL A 10 32.85 -50.86 14.98
C VAL A 10 33.32 -49.86 13.90
N GLY A 11 34.61 -49.47 13.92
CA GLY A 11 35.20 -48.57 12.93
C GLY A 11 35.93 -49.29 11.80
N LEU A 12 36.10 -48.63 10.65
CA LEU A 12 37.07 -49.01 9.63
C LEU A 12 38.10 -47.89 9.43
N LEU A 13 39.37 -48.28 9.48
CA LEU A 13 40.52 -47.40 9.36
C LEU A 13 40.84 -47.19 7.88
N VAL A 14 40.82 -45.94 7.38
CA VAL A 14 41.39 -45.60 6.07
C VAL A 14 42.62 -44.72 6.28
N ILE A 15 43.79 -45.28 6.00
CA ILE A 15 45.07 -44.60 6.11
C ILE A 15 45.24 -43.72 4.86
N GLY A 16 44.94 -42.42 5.00
CA GLY A 16 45.28 -41.39 4.02
C GLY A 16 46.66 -40.80 4.32
N VAL A 17 47.57 -40.86 3.35
CA VAL A 17 48.95 -40.39 3.51
C VAL A 17 48.99 -38.88 3.76
N LEU A 18 49.47 -38.48 4.95
CA LEU A 18 49.82 -37.09 5.27
C LEU A 18 51.07 -36.66 4.49
N GLY A 19 50.87 -36.27 3.23
CA GLY A 19 51.81 -35.43 2.51
C GLY A 19 51.84 -34.05 3.16
N ALA A 20 52.88 -33.77 3.96
CA ALA A 20 53.06 -32.49 4.62
C ALA A 20 53.43 -31.38 3.61
N CYS A 21 52.44 -30.89 2.87
CA CYS A 21 52.52 -29.54 2.31
C CYS A 21 52.52 -28.56 3.48
N GLN A 22 53.67 -27.93 3.72
CA GLN A 22 53.81 -26.85 4.70
C GLN A 22 52.82 -25.74 4.31
N GLY A 23 51.74 -25.60 5.07
CA GLY A 23 50.87 -24.43 4.96
C GLY A 23 51.68 -23.18 5.26
N ALA A 24 51.57 -22.16 4.40
CA ALA A 24 52.17 -20.87 4.68
C ALA A 24 51.67 -20.36 6.04
N PRO A 25 52.51 -19.67 6.84
CA PRO A 25 52.07 -19.11 8.12
C PRO A 25 50.88 -18.19 7.90
N ALA A 26 49.91 -18.22 8.83
CA ALA A 26 48.80 -17.27 8.84
C ALA A 26 49.37 -15.83 8.73
N PRO A 27 48.78 -14.93 7.93
CA PRO A 27 49.41 -13.64 7.67
C PRO A 27 49.53 -12.85 8.98
N ALA A 28 50.77 -12.63 9.41
CA ALA A 28 51.06 -11.94 10.65
C ALA A 28 50.60 -10.48 10.55
N TRP A 29 49.78 -10.06 11.51
CA TRP A 29 49.51 -8.65 11.77
C TRP A 29 50.84 -7.91 11.94
N ARG A 30 50.95 -6.75 11.30
CA ARG A 30 52.11 -5.85 11.39
C ARG A 30 51.71 -4.59 12.13
N ASP A 31 52.57 -4.14 13.04
CA ASP A 31 52.42 -2.83 13.65
C ASP A 31 52.71 -1.72 12.62
N ASP A 32 51.83 -0.73 12.58
CA ASP A 32 51.91 0.45 11.71
C ASP A 32 51.44 1.67 12.52
N PRO A 33 51.94 2.89 12.24
CA PRO A 33 51.56 4.10 12.98
C PRO A 33 50.05 4.42 12.99
N GLY A 34 49.26 3.86 12.08
CA GLY A 34 47.79 3.98 12.06
C GLY A 34 47.02 2.91 12.84
N GLY A 35 47.68 1.91 13.42
CA GLY A 35 47.09 0.72 14.05
C GLY A 35 47.41 -0.58 13.29
N PRO A 36 47.17 -1.77 13.85
CA PRO A 36 47.66 -3.04 13.27
C PRO A 36 47.09 -3.34 11.88
N VAL A 37 47.95 -3.87 11.00
CA VAL A 37 47.66 -4.15 9.59
C VAL A 37 47.80 -5.65 9.28
N TRP A 38 46.73 -6.25 8.79
CA TRP A 38 46.78 -7.54 8.09
C TRP A 38 47.19 -7.30 6.63
N GLN A 39 48.16 -8.07 6.13
CA GLN A 39 48.73 -7.88 4.79
C GLN A 39 48.64 -9.18 3.97
N GLY A 40 47.75 -9.18 2.98
CA GLY A 40 47.65 -10.18 1.92
C GLY A 40 48.48 -9.82 0.70
N ARG A 41 48.15 -10.43 -0.45
CA ARG A 41 48.89 -10.27 -1.72
C ARG A 41 48.55 -8.99 -2.46
N HIS A 42 47.27 -8.74 -2.73
CA HIS A 42 46.74 -7.53 -3.38
C HIS A 42 45.74 -6.77 -2.50
N LEU A 43 45.68 -7.10 -1.20
CA LEU A 43 44.76 -6.57 -0.21
C LEU A 43 45.49 -6.38 1.13
N ALA A 44 45.28 -5.24 1.79
CA ALA A 44 45.67 -5.00 3.19
C ALA A 44 44.51 -4.36 3.97
N VAL A 45 44.35 -4.76 5.23
CA VAL A 45 43.25 -4.36 6.11
C VAL A 45 43.84 -3.86 7.43
N GLN A 46 43.54 -2.63 7.80
CA GLN A 46 44.06 -1.95 9.00
C GLN A 46 42.91 -1.50 9.90
N LEU A 47 43.01 -1.75 11.21
CA LEU A 47 42.04 -1.25 12.18
C LEU A 47 42.60 -0.01 12.88
N ASP A 48 41.90 1.12 12.77
CA ASP A 48 42.27 2.34 13.48
C ASP A 48 41.79 2.31 14.95
N PRO A 49 42.39 3.12 15.85
CA PRO A 49 41.99 3.17 17.27
C PRO A 49 40.57 3.70 17.55
N ARG A 50 39.79 4.05 16.52
CA ARG A 50 38.38 4.48 16.62
C ARG A 50 37.42 3.43 16.06
N GLY A 51 37.90 2.27 15.60
CA GLY A 51 37.05 1.22 15.04
C GLY A 51 36.69 1.40 13.57
N ARG A 52 37.42 2.24 12.83
CA ARG A 52 37.33 2.30 11.37
C ARG A 52 38.31 1.31 10.76
N ILE A 53 37.87 0.65 9.70
CA ILE A 53 38.65 -0.37 9.00
C ILE A 53 39.11 0.23 7.67
N LEU A 54 40.41 0.51 7.57
CA LEU A 54 41.04 1.07 6.38
C LEU A 54 41.49 -0.07 5.45
N ILE A 55 41.08 -0.02 4.20
CA ILE A 55 41.30 -1.09 3.22
C ILE A 55 42.12 -0.55 2.05
N ARG A 56 43.27 -1.17 1.79
CA ARG A 56 44.13 -0.90 0.64
C ARG A 56 44.04 -2.08 -0.33
N GLN A 57 43.68 -1.82 -1.59
CA GLN A 57 43.62 -2.81 -2.65
C GLN A 57 44.20 -2.17 -3.91
N ASP A 58 45.05 -2.89 -4.66
CA ASP A 58 45.92 -2.31 -5.69
C ASP A 58 45.21 -1.51 -6.80
N SER A 59 43.91 -1.78 -7.07
CA SER A 59 43.11 -1.09 -8.10
C SER A 59 42.20 0.03 -7.56
N LEU A 60 42.16 0.22 -6.24
CA LEU A 60 41.24 1.12 -5.55
C LEU A 60 41.97 2.23 -4.77
N PRO A 61 41.36 3.43 -4.63
CA PRO A 61 41.78 4.37 -3.60
C PRO A 61 41.59 3.75 -2.21
N LEU A 62 42.24 4.31 -1.19
CA LEU A 62 42.06 3.91 0.22
C LEU A 62 40.57 3.95 0.58
N ALA A 63 39.99 2.80 0.92
CA ALA A 63 38.59 2.68 1.29
C ALA A 63 38.45 2.66 2.83
N GLU A 64 37.39 3.28 3.35
CA GLU A 64 37.02 3.25 4.77
C GLU A 64 35.76 2.40 4.95
N LEU A 65 35.81 1.36 5.78
CA LEU A 65 34.65 0.63 6.26
C LEU A 65 34.36 1.04 7.72
N ALA A 66 33.14 1.47 8.00
CA ALA A 66 32.68 1.81 9.35
C ALA A 66 31.28 1.23 9.63
N PHE A 67 30.93 1.02 10.90
CA PHE A 67 29.62 0.53 11.32
C PHE A 67 28.71 1.65 11.82
N PHE A 68 27.40 1.53 11.55
CA PHE A 68 26.39 2.49 11.99
C PHE A 68 25.03 1.81 12.23
N HIS A 69 24.12 2.52 12.90
CA HIS A 69 22.73 2.12 13.07
C HIS A 69 21.79 3.32 12.98
N TRP A 70 20.50 3.02 12.91
CA TRP A 70 19.42 3.99 13.09
C TRP A 70 18.59 3.58 14.31
N HIS A 71 18.28 4.49 15.21
CA HIS A 71 17.40 4.25 16.35
C HIS A 71 16.25 5.25 16.44
N ASP A 72 15.19 4.85 17.14
CA ASP A 72 13.98 5.62 17.40
C ASP A 72 13.45 6.34 16.15
N ALA A 73 13.38 7.68 16.18
CA ALA A 73 12.91 8.54 15.10
C ALA A 73 13.97 8.76 14.00
N TRP A 74 14.62 7.70 13.53
CA TRP A 74 15.73 7.73 12.56
C TRP A 74 16.89 8.64 12.99
N VAL A 75 17.36 8.49 14.24
CA VAL A 75 18.64 9.07 14.69
C VAL A 75 19.79 8.21 14.16
N TYR A 76 20.77 8.82 13.48
CA TYR A 76 21.90 8.14 12.84
C TYR A 76 23.13 8.14 13.75
N GLU A 77 23.61 6.96 14.14
CA GLU A 77 24.77 6.82 15.01
C GLU A 77 25.88 5.96 14.42
N ARG A 78 27.12 6.44 14.52
CA ARG A 78 28.34 5.78 14.03
C ARG A 78 29.16 5.21 15.19
N LEU A 79 29.67 3.98 15.01
CA LEU A 79 30.58 3.33 15.95
C LEU A 79 31.82 4.19 16.25
N ASP A 80 32.44 4.77 15.21
CA ASP A 80 33.68 5.56 15.32
C ASP A 80 33.52 6.96 15.95
N ARG A 81 32.30 7.29 16.40
CA ARG A 81 32.01 8.47 17.23
C ARG A 81 31.83 8.13 18.71
N GLY A 82 31.97 6.85 19.06
CA GLY A 82 31.81 6.33 20.41
C GLY A 82 33.03 6.46 21.32
N THR A 83 32.93 5.85 22.49
CA THR A 83 34.00 5.76 23.48
C THR A 83 34.60 4.36 23.51
N LEU A 84 35.93 4.31 23.53
CA LEU A 84 36.70 3.08 23.58
C LEU A 84 36.80 2.59 25.04
N THR A 85 36.60 1.30 25.27
CA THR A 85 36.87 0.65 26.57
C THR A 85 38.10 -0.26 26.54
N ALA A 86 38.40 -0.90 25.38
CA ALA A 86 39.59 -1.74 25.22
C ALA A 86 40.03 -1.87 23.75
N GLY A 87 41.33 -2.10 23.52
CA GLY A 87 41.92 -2.33 22.20
C GLY A 87 42.36 -1.06 21.46
N PRO A 88 42.73 -1.12 20.16
CA PRO A 88 42.87 -2.34 19.37
C PRO A 88 44.04 -3.19 19.89
N ALA A 89 43.79 -4.44 20.24
CA ALA A 89 44.78 -5.33 20.84
C ALA A 89 44.75 -6.71 20.18
N LEU A 90 45.94 -7.24 19.83
CA LEU A 90 46.08 -8.56 19.22
C LEU A 90 46.08 -9.65 20.31
N GLY A 91 45.15 -10.59 20.23
CA GLY A 91 45.09 -11.75 21.13
C GLY A 91 46.12 -12.83 20.76
N GLU A 92 46.39 -13.73 21.71
CA GLU A 92 47.25 -14.91 21.51
C GLU A 92 46.70 -15.87 20.42
N ASP A 93 45.39 -15.80 20.15
CA ASP A 93 44.69 -16.50 19.08
C ASP A 93 44.83 -15.84 17.70
N GLY A 94 45.59 -14.74 17.60
CA GLY A 94 45.81 -13.99 16.36
C GLY A 94 44.62 -13.11 15.94
N VAL A 95 43.58 -13.00 16.78
CA VAL A 95 42.41 -12.16 16.53
C VAL A 95 42.64 -10.78 17.12
N LEU A 96 42.47 -9.74 16.29
CA LEU A 96 42.57 -8.35 16.72
C LEU A 96 41.22 -7.90 17.29
N ARG A 97 41.20 -7.34 18.51
CA ARG A 97 39.98 -6.99 19.24
C ARG A 97 39.92 -5.52 19.63
N LEU A 98 38.71 -4.96 19.57
CA LEU A 98 38.37 -3.58 19.95
C LEU A 98 36.98 -3.57 20.59
N SER A 99 36.83 -2.99 21.77
CA SER A 99 35.55 -2.95 22.49
C SER A 99 35.25 -1.55 23.00
N GLY A 100 33.97 -1.19 23.11
CA GLY A 100 33.57 0.13 23.56
C GLY A 100 32.06 0.34 23.66
N LEU A 101 31.66 1.61 23.67
CA LEU A 101 30.29 2.08 23.52
C LEU A 101 30.18 2.90 22.23
N TRP A 102 29.07 2.79 21.49
CA TRP A 102 28.83 3.63 20.32
C TRP A 102 28.53 5.06 20.74
N GLY A 103 28.77 6.01 19.84
CA GLY A 103 28.38 7.40 20.08
C GLY A 103 26.85 7.51 20.14
N THR A 104 26.36 8.44 20.94
CA THR A 104 24.98 8.94 20.87
C THR A 104 24.98 10.46 20.84
N THR A 105 24.21 11.03 19.93
CA THR A 105 24.00 12.47 19.73
C THR A 105 22.72 12.98 20.40
N ALA A 106 21.88 12.04 20.89
CA ALA A 106 20.65 12.23 21.65
C ALA A 106 20.80 11.61 23.06
N PRO A 107 19.91 11.90 24.04
CA PRO A 107 19.95 11.30 25.39
C PRO A 107 19.54 9.81 25.43
N ALA A 108 19.77 9.06 24.35
CA ALA A 108 19.50 7.63 24.24
C ALA A 108 20.68 6.81 24.81
N PRO A 109 20.43 5.62 25.38
CA PRO A 109 21.49 4.76 25.88
C PRO A 109 22.32 4.17 24.72
N PRO A 110 23.66 4.16 24.80
CA PRO A 110 24.51 3.67 23.73
C PRO A 110 24.41 2.14 23.56
N LEU A 111 24.80 1.64 22.39
CA LEU A 111 25.13 0.22 22.24
C LEU A 111 26.53 -0.04 22.78
N SER A 112 26.70 -1.11 23.56
CA SER A 112 28.03 -1.69 23.77
C SER A 112 28.44 -2.51 22.54
N TYR A 113 29.74 -2.66 22.30
CA TYR A 113 30.24 -3.49 21.22
C TYR A 113 31.55 -4.19 21.53
N ASP A 114 31.70 -5.35 20.91
CA ASP A 114 32.95 -6.06 20.68
C ASP A 114 33.14 -6.24 19.17
N LEU A 115 34.24 -5.72 18.65
CA LEU A 115 34.67 -5.83 17.25
C LEU A 115 35.92 -6.72 17.18
N GLU A 116 35.80 -7.83 16.48
CA GLU A 116 36.89 -8.77 16.21
C GLU A 116 37.27 -8.76 14.72
N LEU A 117 38.57 -8.70 14.42
CA LEU A 117 39.12 -8.94 13.09
C LEU A 117 39.92 -10.24 13.14
N ARG A 118 39.37 -11.28 12.49
CA ARG A 118 39.90 -12.65 12.50
C ARG A 118 40.63 -12.92 11.18
N PRO A 119 41.95 -13.13 11.17
CA PRO A 119 42.70 -13.34 9.94
C PRO A 119 42.28 -14.64 9.25
N GLN A 120 42.23 -14.62 7.92
CA GLN A 120 41.96 -15.74 7.04
C GLN A 120 43.12 -15.89 6.03
N ALA A 121 43.11 -16.97 5.23
CA ALA A 121 44.17 -17.23 4.25
C ALA A 121 44.23 -16.19 3.10
N ASP A 122 43.11 -15.54 2.79
CA ASP A 122 42.91 -14.62 1.66
C ASP A 122 42.32 -13.26 2.08
N GLY A 123 42.16 -13.01 3.38
CA GLY A 123 41.45 -11.84 3.89
C GLY A 123 41.31 -11.80 5.42
N VAL A 124 40.31 -11.07 5.87
CA VAL A 124 39.93 -10.91 7.29
C VAL A 124 38.41 -11.06 7.43
N GLU A 125 37.96 -11.88 8.38
CA GLU A 125 36.57 -11.87 8.83
C GLU A 125 36.39 -10.78 9.90
N VAL A 126 35.54 -9.79 9.62
CA VAL A 126 35.15 -8.74 10.57
C VAL A 126 33.88 -9.19 11.28
N VAL A 127 33.92 -9.32 12.60
CA VAL A 127 32.78 -9.72 13.43
C VAL A 127 32.48 -8.62 14.43
N LEU A 128 31.25 -8.10 14.39
CA LEU A 128 30.75 -7.10 15.32
C LEU A 128 29.64 -7.75 16.16
N THR A 129 29.81 -7.78 17.48
CA THR A 129 28.75 -8.13 18.43
C THR A 129 28.33 -6.87 19.18
N ALA A 130 27.04 -6.53 19.14
CA ALA A 130 26.47 -5.37 19.82
C ALA A 130 25.52 -5.80 20.95
N GLY A 131 25.50 -5.04 22.04
CA GLY A 131 24.58 -5.20 23.17
C GLY A 131 23.87 -3.89 23.49
N LYS A 132 22.62 -3.94 23.95
CA LYS A 132 21.90 -2.75 24.44
C LYS A 132 22.29 -2.46 25.89
N THR A 133 22.67 -1.22 26.21
CA THR A 133 22.97 -0.80 27.60
C THR A 133 21.74 -0.28 28.35
N GLY A 134 20.64 -0.04 27.64
CA GLY A 134 19.34 0.38 28.16
C GLY A 134 18.27 0.19 27.09
N ASP A 135 17.06 0.70 27.34
CA ASP A 135 15.99 0.64 26.34
C ASP A 135 16.28 1.56 25.15
N LEU A 136 16.35 0.96 23.96
CA LEU A 136 16.73 1.57 22.69
C LEU A 136 16.10 0.75 21.58
N ARG A 137 15.31 1.34 20.67
CA ARG A 137 14.72 0.60 19.54
C ARG A 137 15.53 0.85 18.27
N LEU A 138 16.12 -0.20 17.70
CA LEU A 138 16.82 -0.07 16.41
C LEU A 138 15.80 -0.02 15.27
N THR A 139 15.73 1.10 14.56
CA THR A 139 14.79 1.35 13.46
C THR A 139 15.08 0.50 12.23
N ALA A 140 16.36 0.17 12.00
CA ALA A 140 16.80 -0.57 10.80
C ALA A 140 17.89 -1.64 11.08
N GLY A 141 18.09 -2.01 12.34
CA GLY A 141 19.14 -2.96 12.75
C GLY A 141 20.57 -2.41 12.59
N LEU A 142 21.52 -3.27 12.21
CA LEU A 142 22.96 -2.99 12.16
C LEU A 142 23.50 -2.95 10.72
N TRP A 143 24.26 -1.90 10.42
CA TRP A 143 24.76 -1.60 9.07
C TRP A 143 26.27 -1.37 9.08
N ALA A 144 26.87 -1.51 7.91
CA ALA A 144 28.19 -0.99 7.60
C ALA A 144 28.14 -0.02 6.41
N VAL A 145 29.12 0.86 6.28
CA VAL A 145 29.31 1.72 5.10
C VAL A 145 30.73 1.58 4.59
N LEU A 146 30.89 1.17 3.32
CA LEU A 146 32.18 1.22 2.62
C LEU A 146 32.25 2.53 1.82
N THR A 147 33.19 3.40 2.16
CA THR A 147 33.39 4.70 1.49
C THR A 147 34.66 4.67 0.64
N LEU A 148 34.49 5.04 -0.63
CA LEU A 148 35.53 5.14 -1.65
C LEU A 148 35.67 6.61 -2.09
N PRO A 149 36.86 7.22 -2.00
CA PRO A 149 37.12 8.53 -2.59
C PRO A 149 36.83 8.54 -4.10
N ARG A 150 36.15 9.59 -4.60
CA ARG A 150 35.95 9.79 -6.04
C ARG A 150 37.12 10.57 -6.61
N ASP A 151 38.06 9.82 -7.18
CA ASP A 151 39.15 10.37 -7.98
C ASP A 151 38.75 10.38 -9.47
N ALA A 152 38.69 11.57 -10.07
CA ALA A 152 38.35 11.77 -11.48
C ALA A 152 39.47 11.34 -12.45
N SER A 153 40.69 11.10 -11.95
CA SER A 153 41.84 10.61 -12.73
C SER A 153 41.99 9.09 -12.74
N ALA A 154 41.20 8.39 -11.93
CA ALA A 154 41.34 6.96 -11.70
C ALA A 154 40.87 6.10 -12.90
N PRO A 155 41.44 4.91 -13.12
CA PRO A 155 41.25 4.14 -14.35
C PRO A 155 39.78 3.78 -14.62
N ALA A 156 39.39 3.95 -15.89
CA ALA A 156 38.09 3.57 -16.41
C ALA A 156 37.89 2.04 -16.39
N GLY A 157 36.64 1.59 -16.24
CA GLY A 157 36.27 0.17 -16.26
C GLY A 157 36.19 -0.50 -14.89
N ARG A 158 36.37 0.22 -13.79
CA ARG A 158 36.13 -0.31 -12.42
C ARG A 158 34.63 -0.32 -12.10
N LEU A 159 34.16 -1.44 -11.56
CA LEU A 159 32.76 -1.71 -11.26
C LEU A 159 32.57 -2.09 -9.79
N VAL A 160 31.35 -1.91 -9.32
CA VAL A 160 30.76 -2.65 -8.20
C VAL A 160 29.90 -3.76 -8.81
N HIS A 161 30.10 -5.00 -8.38
CA HIS A 161 29.29 -6.15 -8.80
C HIS A 161 28.67 -6.80 -7.56
N ALA A 162 27.34 -6.83 -7.48
CA ALA A 162 26.60 -7.58 -6.47
C ALA A 162 26.14 -8.91 -7.07
N GLU A 163 26.42 -10.04 -6.41
CA GLU A 163 25.84 -11.34 -6.78
C GLU A 163 24.80 -11.75 -5.72
N PRO A 164 23.56 -12.09 -6.11
CA PRO A 164 23.05 -12.22 -7.48
C PRO A 164 22.42 -10.92 -8.05
N GLY A 165 22.66 -9.77 -7.41
CA GLY A 165 22.12 -8.47 -7.79
C GLY A 165 22.74 -7.83 -9.06
N PRO A 166 22.64 -6.49 -9.20
CA PRO A 166 23.12 -5.79 -10.38
C PRO A 166 24.63 -5.48 -10.34
N SER A 167 25.14 -5.00 -11.47
CA SER A 167 26.49 -4.42 -11.59
C SER A 167 26.39 -2.95 -11.98
N ALA A 168 27.26 -2.10 -11.44
CA ALA A 168 27.31 -0.69 -11.79
C ALA A 168 28.76 -0.18 -11.85
N PRO A 169 29.12 0.76 -12.76
CA PRO A 169 30.39 1.46 -12.69
C PRO A 169 30.56 2.23 -11.36
N ILE A 170 31.79 2.31 -10.85
CA ILE A 170 32.11 3.21 -9.74
C ILE A 170 31.74 4.65 -10.16
N GLY A 171 30.98 5.35 -9.31
CA GLY A 171 30.37 6.65 -9.59
C GLY A 171 28.93 6.61 -10.11
N ARG A 172 28.33 5.42 -10.28
CA ARG A 172 26.90 5.24 -10.57
C ARG A 172 26.15 4.65 -9.37
N ALA A 173 24.82 4.83 -9.37
CA ALA A 173 23.96 4.22 -8.36
C ALA A 173 23.88 2.71 -8.55
N LEU A 174 23.74 2.00 -7.42
CA LEU A 174 23.50 0.56 -7.33
C LEU A 174 22.64 0.36 -6.08
N ASP A 175 21.57 -0.43 -6.20
CA ASP A 175 20.76 -0.94 -5.10
C ASP A 175 20.43 -2.41 -5.39
N GLY A 176 20.52 -3.29 -4.39
CA GLY A 176 20.21 -4.71 -4.56
C GLY A 176 20.74 -5.63 -3.47
N HIS A 177 20.23 -6.85 -3.47
CA HIS A 177 20.66 -7.91 -2.56
C HIS A 177 21.99 -8.54 -3.00
N PHE A 178 22.80 -8.96 -2.02
CA PHE A 178 24.05 -9.65 -2.30
C PHE A 178 24.43 -10.71 -1.27
N ARG A 179 24.99 -11.81 -1.77
CA ARG A 179 25.76 -12.83 -1.04
C ARG A 179 27.26 -12.55 -1.15
N ARG A 180 27.69 -11.92 -2.25
CA ARG A 180 29.06 -11.43 -2.50
C ARG A 180 29.00 -10.09 -3.24
N LEU A 181 29.82 -9.13 -2.82
CA LEU A 181 29.94 -7.82 -3.45
C LEU A 181 31.41 -7.54 -3.75
N TRP A 182 31.74 -7.39 -5.03
CA TRP A 182 33.10 -7.07 -5.47
C TRP A 182 33.22 -5.61 -5.86
N VAL A 183 34.39 -5.03 -5.61
CA VAL A 183 34.79 -3.71 -6.07
C VAL A 183 36.16 -3.80 -6.74
N GLY A 184 36.24 -3.48 -8.03
CA GLY A 184 37.49 -3.59 -8.81
C GLY A 184 37.27 -3.63 -10.32
N THR A 185 38.30 -4.04 -11.06
CA THR A 185 38.27 -4.17 -12.54
C THR A 185 37.97 -5.62 -12.94
N PRO A 186 37.03 -5.90 -13.86
CA PRO A 186 36.75 -7.25 -14.37
C PRO A 186 38.01 -8.03 -14.78
N GLY A 187 38.12 -9.28 -14.36
CA GLY A 187 39.26 -10.16 -14.65
C GLY A 187 40.54 -9.87 -13.84
N GLN A 188 40.56 -8.86 -12.97
CA GLN A 188 41.68 -8.57 -12.06
C GLN A 188 41.37 -9.02 -10.62
N ALA A 189 42.38 -9.02 -9.75
CA ALA A 189 42.16 -9.16 -8.31
C ALA A 189 41.38 -7.93 -7.79
N ALA A 190 40.35 -8.18 -6.98
CA ALA A 190 39.43 -7.17 -6.46
C ALA A 190 39.16 -7.39 -4.97
N LEU A 191 38.65 -6.34 -4.32
CA LEU A 191 38.11 -6.41 -2.97
C LEU A 191 36.75 -7.11 -3.03
N CYS A 192 36.59 -8.22 -2.32
CA CYS A 192 35.31 -8.94 -2.19
C CYS A 192 34.80 -8.89 -0.74
N LEU A 193 33.51 -8.57 -0.61
CA LEU A 193 32.77 -8.47 0.63
C LEU A 193 31.75 -9.61 0.68
N THR A 194 31.94 -10.56 1.59
CA THR A 194 31.06 -11.72 1.79
C THR A 194 30.43 -11.67 3.20
N PRO A 195 29.18 -11.22 3.34
CA PRO A 195 28.44 -11.25 4.61
C PRO A 195 28.04 -12.68 5.00
N ARG A 196 27.77 -12.91 6.29
CA ARG A 196 27.31 -14.22 6.80
C ARG A 196 25.86 -14.57 6.41
N ARG A 197 25.05 -13.58 6.03
CA ARG A 197 23.66 -13.70 5.55
C ARG A 197 23.43 -12.76 4.38
N LEU A 198 22.32 -12.91 3.66
CA LEU A 198 21.96 -12.05 2.54
C LEU A 198 21.84 -10.57 2.95
N ALA A 199 22.79 -9.77 2.49
CA ALA A 199 22.82 -8.34 2.71
C ALA A 199 22.09 -7.57 1.60
N THR A 200 21.91 -6.26 1.80
CA THR A 200 21.54 -5.31 0.74
C THR A 200 22.67 -4.28 0.64
N ALA A 201 23.09 -3.93 -0.57
CA ALA A 201 24.00 -2.82 -0.82
C ALA A 201 23.24 -1.69 -1.53
N ARG A 202 23.32 -0.47 -1.00
CA ARG A 202 22.81 0.74 -1.70
C ARG A 202 23.87 1.82 -1.76
N THR A 203 23.98 2.48 -2.90
CA THR A 203 24.97 3.53 -3.13
C THR A 203 24.44 4.92 -2.78
N ARG A 204 25.22 5.70 -2.03
CA ARG A 204 25.09 7.16 -1.93
C ARG A 204 26.25 7.82 -2.67
N LEU A 205 25.92 8.73 -3.60
CA LEU A 205 26.90 9.52 -4.34
C LEU A 205 27.02 10.90 -3.70
N ALA A 206 28.25 11.28 -3.36
CA ALA A 206 28.63 12.64 -3.00
C ALA A 206 29.57 13.22 -4.07
N GLU A 207 29.91 14.50 -3.92
CA GLU A 207 30.83 15.19 -4.83
C GLU A 207 32.21 14.55 -4.87
N HIS A 208 32.78 14.21 -3.71
CA HIS A 208 34.14 13.69 -3.55
C HIS A 208 34.22 12.22 -3.08
N ALA A 209 33.08 11.55 -2.90
CA ALA A 209 33.03 10.16 -2.40
C ALA A 209 31.84 9.37 -2.96
N GLN A 210 32.02 8.05 -3.05
CA GLN A 210 30.94 7.08 -3.20
C GLN A 210 30.91 6.24 -1.92
N SER A 211 29.77 6.20 -1.24
CA SER A 211 29.55 5.34 -0.09
C SER A 211 28.57 4.24 -0.45
N MET A 212 28.85 3.00 -0.07
CA MET A 212 27.95 1.87 -0.19
C MET A 212 27.49 1.48 1.21
N GLU A 213 26.21 1.69 1.50
CA GLU A 213 25.58 1.27 2.75
C GLU A 213 25.14 -0.19 2.62
N LEU A 214 25.62 -1.02 3.54
CA LEU A 214 25.46 -2.46 3.57
C LEU A 214 24.62 -2.86 4.79
N THR A 215 23.44 -3.42 4.59
CA THR A 215 22.62 -3.92 5.69
C THR A 215 23.10 -5.31 6.10
N LEU A 216 23.62 -5.46 7.32
CA LEU A 216 24.15 -6.73 7.83
C LEU A 216 23.18 -7.45 8.78
N ARG A 217 22.28 -6.70 9.42
CA ARG A 217 21.10 -7.20 10.14
C ARG A 217 19.98 -6.17 10.00
N ARG A 218 18.79 -6.59 9.54
CA ARG A 218 17.62 -5.70 9.38
C ARG A 218 16.78 -5.51 10.65
N GLN A 219 16.78 -6.52 11.52
CA GLN A 219 15.89 -6.61 12.68
C GLN A 219 16.55 -6.06 13.96
N ASP A 220 15.73 -5.52 14.86
CA ASP A 220 16.11 -5.19 16.23
C ASP A 220 16.43 -6.46 17.08
N PHE A 221 16.82 -6.29 18.34
CA PHE A 221 17.02 -7.38 19.31
C PHE A 221 16.66 -6.94 20.75
N PRO A 222 16.23 -7.86 21.64
CA PRO A 222 15.86 -7.51 23.02
C PRO A 222 17.01 -6.94 23.87
N LEU A 223 16.65 -6.16 24.89
CA LEU A 223 17.59 -5.78 25.96
C LEU A 223 18.02 -7.02 26.75
N GLY A 224 19.32 -7.17 26.99
CA GLY A 224 19.90 -8.36 27.62
C GLY A 224 20.33 -9.46 26.63
N GLU A 225 19.93 -9.36 25.36
CA GLU A 225 20.49 -10.15 24.27
C GLU A 225 21.59 -9.39 23.51
N THR A 226 22.38 -10.11 22.71
CA THR A 226 23.38 -9.53 21.82
C THR A 226 23.07 -9.85 20.36
N ALA A 227 23.42 -8.93 19.47
CA ALA A 227 23.33 -9.12 18.02
C ALA A 227 24.72 -9.16 17.40
N THR A 228 25.09 -10.32 16.85
CA THR A 228 26.33 -10.50 16.09
C THR A 228 26.07 -10.40 14.59
N VAL A 229 26.86 -9.58 13.90
CA VAL A 229 26.97 -9.52 12.44
C VAL A 229 28.41 -9.83 12.01
N ALA A 230 28.58 -10.41 10.82
CA ALA A 230 29.90 -10.75 10.29
C ALA A 230 30.00 -10.46 8.79
N LEU A 231 31.15 -9.93 8.38
CA LEU A 231 31.48 -9.52 7.02
C LEU A 231 32.95 -9.89 6.71
N ARG A 232 33.17 -10.81 5.78
CA ARG A 232 34.52 -11.17 5.32
C ARG A 232 34.98 -10.22 4.24
N LEU A 233 36.13 -9.59 4.45
CA LEU A 233 36.85 -8.76 3.49
C LEU A 233 38.00 -9.61 2.94
N HIS A 234 37.96 -9.98 1.66
CA HIS A 234 38.98 -10.87 1.10
C HIS A 234 39.29 -10.55 -0.36
N GLU A 235 40.44 -11.04 -0.81
CA GLU A 235 40.82 -10.99 -2.22
C GLU A 235 40.00 -12.02 -3.00
N ALA A 236 39.51 -11.62 -4.18
CA ALA A 236 38.92 -12.54 -5.16
C ALA A 236 39.16 -12.02 -6.58
N ALA A 237 39.14 -12.91 -7.56
CA ALA A 237 39.06 -12.49 -8.96
C ALA A 237 37.70 -11.78 -9.18
N MET A 238 37.73 -10.58 -9.77
CA MET A 238 36.54 -9.86 -10.18
C MET A 238 35.85 -10.64 -11.31
N PRO A 239 34.60 -11.08 -11.15
CA PRO A 239 33.88 -11.71 -12.24
C PRO A 239 33.71 -10.72 -13.38
N THR A 240 33.77 -11.20 -14.62
CA THR A 240 33.18 -10.48 -15.75
C THR A 240 31.66 -10.55 -15.57
N PRO A 241 30.94 -9.43 -15.41
CA PRO A 241 29.49 -9.47 -15.35
C PRO A 241 28.93 -10.17 -16.59
N ALA A 242 27.88 -10.96 -16.41
CA ALA A 242 27.16 -11.52 -17.56
C ALA A 242 26.73 -10.39 -18.50
N ALA A 243 26.75 -10.64 -19.80
CA ALA A 243 26.16 -9.71 -20.76
C ALA A 243 24.69 -9.51 -20.39
N ASP A 244 24.20 -8.26 -20.47
CA ASP A 244 22.81 -7.95 -20.20
C ASP A 244 21.91 -8.84 -21.08
N PRO A 245 21.00 -9.66 -20.51
CA PRO A 245 20.15 -10.54 -21.30
C PRO A 245 19.17 -9.80 -22.21
N SER A 246 19.06 -8.47 -22.09
CA SER A 246 18.30 -7.56 -22.96
C SER A 246 19.16 -6.75 -23.95
N MET A 247 20.41 -7.16 -24.21
CA MET A 247 21.32 -6.51 -25.17
C MET A 247 20.72 -6.30 -26.59
N PRO A 248 21.22 -5.28 -27.32
CA PRO A 248 20.92 -5.08 -28.74
C PRO A 248 21.22 -6.31 -29.60
N SER A 249 20.31 -6.61 -30.54
CA SER A 249 20.52 -7.64 -31.57
C SER A 249 20.84 -7.01 -32.93
N ARG A 250 21.53 -7.77 -33.77
CA ARG A 250 21.87 -7.46 -35.18
C ARG A 250 21.60 -8.64 -36.11
N ALA A 251 20.80 -9.61 -35.66
CA ALA A 251 20.44 -10.77 -36.46
C ALA A 251 19.53 -10.36 -37.64
N ALA A 252 19.59 -11.13 -38.72
CA ALA A 252 18.70 -10.93 -39.85
C ALA A 252 17.28 -11.40 -39.50
N LEU A 253 16.26 -10.61 -39.88
CA LEU A 253 14.87 -10.89 -39.56
C LEU A 253 14.43 -12.29 -40.03
N ALA A 254 14.01 -13.13 -39.10
CA ALA A 254 13.45 -14.44 -39.35
C ALA A 254 12.47 -14.84 -38.25
N LEU A 255 11.35 -15.45 -38.64
CA LEU A 255 10.35 -16.01 -37.73
C LEU A 255 10.23 -17.50 -38.03
N ARG A 256 10.54 -18.36 -37.06
CA ARG A 256 10.81 -19.79 -37.28
C ARG A 256 9.71 -20.69 -36.74
N GLY A 257 9.13 -20.32 -35.60
CA GLY A 257 8.16 -21.16 -34.91
C GLY A 257 7.74 -20.60 -33.56
N VAL A 258 7.00 -21.42 -32.82
CA VAL A 258 6.76 -21.26 -31.38
C VAL A 258 7.14 -22.55 -30.67
N ALA A 259 7.73 -22.44 -29.50
CA ALA A 259 8.02 -23.58 -28.64
C ALA A 259 6.81 -23.89 -27.73
N ALA A 260 6.61 -25.19 -27.43
CA ALA A 260 5.62 -25.68 -26.48
C ALA A 260 4.15 -25.25 -26.74
N GLN A 261 3.76 -25.04 -28.00
CA GLN A 261 2.36 -24.79 -28.34
C GLN A 261 1.47 -25.98 -27.95
N PRO A 262 0.40 -25.78 -27.16
CA PRO A 262 -0.53 -26.85 -26.81
C PRO A 262 -1.57 -27.07 -27.92
N GLU A 263 -2.08 -28.30 -28.04
CA GLU A 263 -3.21 -28.60 -28.93
C GLU A 263 -4.54 -28.06 -28.35
N ALA A 264 -4.65 -28.04 -27.02
CA ALA A 264 -5.86 -27.64 -26.29
C ALA A 264 -5.58 -26.47 -25.33
N VAL A 265 -6.50 -25.52 -25.27
CA VAL A 265 -6.46 -24.35 -24.38
C VAL A 265 -7.69 -24.39 -23.47
N PRO A 266 -7.57 -24.41 -22.13
CA PRO A 266 -8.75 -24.31 -21.28
C PRO A 266 -9.50 -22.99 -21.53
N LEU A 267 -10.82 -23.01 -21.55
CA LEU A 267 -11.62 -21.79 -21.57
C LEU A 267 -11.23 -20.91 -20.38
N TYR A 268 -10.97 -19.63 -20.64
CA TYR A 268 -10.39 -18.64 -19.73
C TYR A 268 -9.00 -18.97 -19.16
N GLY A 269 -8.38 -20.08 -19.56
CA GLY A 269 -6.99 -20.40 -19.26
C GLY A 269 -6.03 -19.63 -20.17
N ALA A 270 -4.92 -19.19 -19.60
CA ALA A 270 -3.83 -18.55 -20.33
C ALA A 270 -2.82 -19.60 -20.86
N VAL A 271 -2.20 -19.29 -22.00
CA VAL A 271 -1.09 -20.03 -22.61
C VAL A 271 0.02 -19.05 -22.94
N ASP A 272 1.25 -19.40 -22.57
CA ASP A 272 2.45 -18.64 -22.88
C ASP A 272 3.22 -19.33 -24.03
N LEU A 273 3.27 -18.69 -25.20
CA LEU A 273 3.99 -19.18 -26.38
C LEU A 273 5.33 -18.45 -26.50
N ARG A 274 6.43 -19.15 -26.27
CA ARG A 274 7.77 -18.63 -26.58
C ARG A 274 8.00 -18.67 -28.08
N VAL A 275 8.26 -17.53 -28.70
CA VAL A 275 8.43 -17.35 -30.14
C VAL A 275 9.90 -17.49 -30.52
N ASP A 276 10.19 -18.35 -31.50
CA ASP A 276 11.52 -18.51 -32.09
C ASP A 276 11.67 -17.49 -33.24
N LEU A 277 12.36 -16.39 -32.96
CA LEU A 277 12.64 -15.32 -33.90
C LEU A 277 14.06 -14.76 -33.77
N ASP A 278 14.61 -14.36 -34.91
CA ASP A 278 15.80 -13.52 -35.04
C ASP A 278 15.35 -12.16 -35.62
N ALA A 279 15.93 -11.06 -35.15
CA ALA A 279 15.69 -9.71 -35.67
C ALA A 279 16.79 -8.74 -35.20
N SER A 280 16.77 -7.50 -35.69
CA SER A 280 17.72 -6.43 -35.34
C SER A 280 17.04 -5.32 -34.54
N TRP A 281 17.49 -5.11 -33.29
CA TRP A 281 16.96 -4.09 -32.38
C TRP A 281 18.06 -3.45 -31.52
N ASP A 282 17.85 -2.22 -31.06
CA ASP A 282 18.61 -1.51 -30.03
C ASP A 282 17.90 -1.50 -28.67
N ASN A 283 16.57 -1.59 -28.65
CA ASN A 283 15.76 -1.77 -27.45
C ASN A 283 14.66 -2.82 -27.70
N PRO A 284 14.68 -4.00 -27.05
CA PRO A 284 13.66 -5.03 -27.25
C PRO A 284 12.28 -4.66 -26.65
N TYR A 285 12.20 -3.56 -25.91
CA TYR A 285 10.95 -3.06 -25.31
C TYR A 285 10.28 -1.95 -26.14
N ASP A 286 10.93 -1.44 -27.20
CA ASP A 286 10.39 -0.34 -28.02
C ASP A 286 9.69 -0.87 -29.29
N PRO A 287 8.36 -0.74 -29.42
CA PRO A 287 7.61 -1.22 -30.58
C PRO A 287 7.90 -0.47 -31.89
N ASP A 288 8.56 0.69 -31.84
CA ASP A 288 9.03 1.40 -33.04
C ASP A 288 10.37 0.84 -33.56
N ASP A 289 11.10 0.08 -32.73
CA ASP A 289 12.35 -0.59 -33.08
C ASP A 289 12.11 -2.08 -33.44
N ILE A 290 11.36 -2.79 -32.60
CA ILE A 290 10.89 -4.15 -32.85
C ILE A 290 9.50 -4.40 -32.28
N ALA A 291 8.58 -4.86 -33.13
CA ALA A 291 7.22 -5.21 -32.77
C ALA A 291 6.93 -6.69 -33.05
N LEU A 292 6.70 -7.47 -32.01
CA LEU A 292 6.02 -8.77 -32.06
C LEU A 292 4.53 -8.58 -31.80
N ALA A 293 3.67 -9.21 -32.60
CA ALA A 293 2.21 -9.23 -32.40
C ALA A 293 1.59 -10.51 -32.98
N ALA A 294 0.36 -10.80 -32.57
CA ALA A 294 -0.44 -11.88 -33.11
C ALA A 294 -1.85 -11.41 -33.49
N ARG A 295 -2.30 -11.76 -34.70
CA ARG A 295 -3.71 -11.65 -35.11
C ARG A 295 -4.40 -12.96 -34.73
N VAL A 296 -5.28 -12.89 -33.72
CA VAL A 296 -6.02 -14.05 -33.22
C VAL A 296 -7.43 -14.08 -33.83
N THR A 297 -7.90 -15.26 -34.23
CA THR A 297 -9.28 -15.50 -34.70
C THR A 297 -9.91 -16.63 -33.87
N THR A 298 -11.05 -16.33 -33.25
CA THR A 298 -11.85 -17.25 -32.42
C THR A 298 -12.84 -18.07 -33.25
N ALA A 299 -13.55 -19.01 -32.61
CA ALA A 299 -14.52 -19.89 -33.27
C ALA A 299 -15.68 -19.13 -33.97
N SER A 300 -16.17 -18.05 -33.38
CA SER A 300 -17.18 -17.14 -33.97
C SER A 300 -16.66 -16.33 -35.15
N GLY A 301 -15.35 -16.34 -35.42
CA GLY A 301 -14.70 -15.45 -36.37
C GLY A 301 -14.36 -14.06 -35.80
N ARG A 302 -14.62 -13.79 -34.50
CA ARG A 302 -14.13 -12.54 -33.86
C ARG A 302 -12.61 -12.52 -33.93
N GLN A 303 -12.08 -11.42 -34.46
CA GLN A 303 -10.65 -11.16 -34.57
C GLN A 303 -10.19 -10.07 -33.59
N TYR A 304 -8.96 -10.21 -33.11
CA TYR A 304 -8.26 -9.18 -32.32
C TYR A 304 -6.75 -9.26 -32.54
N ASP A 305 -6.06 -8.14 -32.29
CA ASP A 305 -4.61 -8.10 -32.20
C ASP A 305 -4.18 -8.28 -30.74
N LEU A 306 -3.09 -9.01 -30.54
CA LEU A 306 -2.47 -9.27 -29.26
C LEU A 306 -1.00 -8.86 -29.35
N PRO A 307 -0.52 -7.86 -28.58
CA PRO A 307 0.89 -7.51 -28.56
C PRO A 307 1.72 -8.64 -27.92
N GLY A 308 2.85 -8.98 -28.55
CA GLY A 308 3.91 -9.78 -27.94
C GLY A 308 4.92 -8.92 -27.20
N PHE A 309 5.75 -9.55 -26.37
CA PHE A 309 6.71 -8.88 -25.51
C PHE A 309 8.03 -9.65 -25.40
N PHE A 310 9.09 -8.93 -25.04
CA PHE A 310 10.35 -9.50 -24.62
C PHE A 310 10.38 -9.67 -23.09
N MET A 311 10.94 -10.77 -22.59
CA MET A 311 11.21 -10.94 -21.17
C MET A 311 12.53 -11.64 -20.92
N VAL A 312 13.08 -11.43 -19.73
CA VAL A 312 14.20 -12.23 -19.23
C VAL A 312 13.62 -13.26 -18.25
N PRO A 313 13.76 -14.57 -18.49
CA PRO A 313 13.37 -15.59 -17.53
C PRO A 313 14.11 -15.41 -16.21
N HIS A 314 13.39 -15.46 -15.09
CA HIS A 314 13.96 -15.38 -13.75
C HIS A 314 13.57 -16.61 -12.92
N ARG A 315 14.46 -16.99 -12.01
CA ARG A 315 14.22 -17.98 -10.95
C ARG A 315 14.03 -17.25 -9.64
N ARG A 316 12.94 -17.59 -8.94
CA ARG A 316 12.70 -17.20 -7.55
C ARG A 316 13.61 -18.01 -6.63
N GLU A 317 14.37 -17.33 -5.78
CA GLU A 317 15.08 -17.89 -4.64
C GLU A 317 14.56 -17.22 -3.36
N VAL A 318 14.58 -17.93 -2.24
CA VAL A 318 14.27 -17.37 -0.92
C VAL A 318 15.46 -17.66 0.01
N ASP A 319 15.97 -16.62 0.65
CA ASP A 319 17.18 -16.65 1.48
C ASP A 319 17.01 -15.68 2.66
N ASP A 320 17.20 -16.15 3.90
CA ASP A 320 16.93 -15.43 5.16
C ASP A 320 15.55 -14.73 5.23
N GLY A 321 14.52 -15.32 4.60
CA GLY A 321 13.16 -14.76 4.52
C GLY A 321 12.99 -13.63 3.49
N ILE A 322 13.99 -13.40 2.63
CA ILE A 322 13.94 -12.43 1.53
C ILE A 322 13.81 -13.18 0.20
N GLU A 323 12.90 -12.72 -0.65
CA GLU A 323 12.82 -13.18 -2.03
C GLU A 323 13.85 -12.48 -2.92
N ILE A 324 14.49 -13.27 -3.77
CA ILE A 324 15.42 -12.82 -4.80
C ILE A 324 14.96 -13.36 -6.15
N MET A 325 14.87 -12.50 -7.16
CA MET A 325 14.72 -12.93 -8.56
C MET A 325 16.08 -12.92 -9.24
N THR A 326 16.53 -14.08 -9.72
CA THR A 326 17.83 -14.24 -10.41
C THR A 326 17.62 -14.58 -11.89
N PRO A 327 18.31 -13.95 -12.86
CA PRO A 327 18.20 -14.31 -14.27
C PRO A 327 18.51 -15.80 -14.50
N ALA A 328 17.65 -16.48 -15.26
CA ALA A 328 17.69 -17.93 -15.46
C ALA A 328 18.06 -18.35 -16.89
N GLY A 329 18.23 -17.40 -17.82
CA GLY A 329 18.56 -17.65 -19.22
C GLY A 329 18.82 -16.35 -20.00
N PRO A 330 19.04 -16.43 -21.33
CA PRO A 330 18.98 -15.26 -22.21
C PRO A 330 17.56 -14.68 -22.24
N GLY A 331 17.39 -13.48 -22.77
CA GLY A 331 16.05 -12.93 -23.02
C GLY A 331 15.31 -13.68 -24.13
N GLU A 332 13.99 -13.74 -24.00
CA GLU A 332 13.07 -14.54 -24.81
C GLU A 332 11.89 -13.68 -25.30
N TRP A 333 11.33 -14.04 -26.47
CA TRP A 333 10.16 -13.39 -27.06
C TRP A 333 8.90 -14.22 -26.81
N HIS A 334 7.80 -13.57 -26.40
CA HIS A 334 6.61 -14.25 -25.90
C HIS A 334 5.30 -13.67 -26.44
N LEU A 335 4.31 -14.55 -26.57
CA LEU A 335 2.89 -14.25 -26.83
C LEU A 335 2.04 -14.96 -25.79
N ARG A 336 1.37 -14.21 -24.92
CA ARG A 336 0.45 -14.75 -23.91
C ARG A 336 -1.00 -14.59 -24.34
N LEU A 337 -1.68 -15.70 -24.59
CA LEU A 337 -3.05 -15.73 -25.11
C LEU A 337 -4.00 -16.49 -24.18
N ALA A 338 -5.27 -16.06 -24.09
CA ALA A 338 -6.29 -16.76 -23.30
C ALA A 338 -7.40 -17.34 -24.18
N GLY A 339 -7.90 -18.53 -23.82
CA GLY A 339 -9.12 -19.07 -24.41
C GLY A 339 -10.32 -18.23 -24.01
N THR A 340 -11.08 -17.68 -24.96
CA THR A 340 -12.25 -16.82 -24.65
C THR A 340 -13.56 -17.30 -25.26
N GLU A 341 -13.51 -18.36 -26.06
CA GLU A 341 -14.65 -18.96 -26.75
C GLU A 341 -14.31 -20.41 -27.10
N LEU A 342 -15.22 -21.36 -26.88
CA LEU A 342 -15.01 -22.78 -27.19
C LEU A 342 -14.84 -23.03 -28.69
N GLY A 343 -13.98 -23.99 -29.06
CA GLY A 343 -13.72 -24.37 -30.44
C GLY A 343 -12.39 -23.85 -31.00
N PRO A 344 -12.22 -23.76 -32.33
CA PRO A 344 -10.92 -23.47 -32.94
C PRO A 344 -10.42 -22.06 -32.64
N LEU A 345 -9.15 -21.96 -32.28
CA LEU A 345 -8.41 -20.72 -32.06
C LEU A 345 -7.22 -20.68 -33.02
N ARG A 346 -7.21 -19.69 -33.92
CA ARG A 346 -6.19 -19.52 -34.96
C ARG A 346 -5.36 -18.28 -34.67
N CYS A 347 -4.06 -18.35 -34.96
CA CYS A 347 -3.10 -17.30 -34.65
C CYS A 347 -2.15 -17.09 -35.85
N GLU A 348 -2.08 -15.86 -36.36
CA GLU A 348 -1.01 -15.42 -37.27
C GLU A 348 -0.07 -14.50 -36.49
N VAL A 349 1.18 -14.93 -36.32
CA VAL A 349 2.24 -14.16 -35.66
C VAL A 349 2.92 -13.27 -36.69
N THR A 350 3.12 -12.00 -36.34
CA THR A 350 3.87 -11.02 -37.13
C THR A 350 5.01 -10.46 -36.28
N VAL A 351 6.23 -10.45 -36.82
CA VAL A 351 7.36 -9.70 -36.28
C VAL A 351 7.81 -8.65 -37.30
N ARG A 352 8.04 -7.43 -36.83
CA ARG A 352 8.54 -6.31 -37.64
C ARG A 352 9.73 -5.67 -36.95
N ASP A 353 10.78 -5.42 -37.70
CA ASP A 353 11.94 -4.63 -37.27
C ASP A 353 12.31 -3.58 -38.34
N ARG A 354 13.44 -2.88 -38.15
CA ARG A 354 13.95 -1.88 -39.10
C ARG A 354 14.29 -2.41 -40.51
N SER A 355 14.34 -3.72 -40.72
CA SER A 355 14.66 -4.37 -42.00
C SER A 355 13.44 -4.83 -42.78
N GLY A 356 12.31 -5.07 -42.11
CA GLY A 356 11.06 -5.51 -42.76
C GLY A 356 10.07 -6.16 -41.81
N GLU A 357 9.21 -7.01 -42.37
CA GLU A 357 8.17 -7.76 -41.65
C GLU A 357 8.23 -9.25 -42.05
N ALA A 358 8.08 -10.14 -41.07
CA ALA A 358 7.95 -11.58 -41.26
C ALA A 358 6.68 -12.09 -40.57
N ARG A 359 6.01 -13.07 -41.18
CA ARG A 359 4.73 -13.63 -40.72
C ARG A 359 4.76 -15.15 -40.66
N LEU A 360 4.03 -15.71 -39.70
CA LEU A 360 3.88 -17.15 -39.51
C LEU A 360 2.46 -17.48 -39.00
N ALA A 361 1.71 -18.25 -39.79
CA ALA A 361 0.48 -18.87 -39.31
C ALA A 361 0.82 -20.09 -38.43
N LEU A 362 0.34 -20.09 -37.19
CA LEU A 362 0.52 -21.22 -36.28
C LEU A 362 -0.47 -22.35 -36.58
N PRO A 363 -0.15 -23.61 -36.24
CA PRO A 363 -1.13 -24.68 -36.14
C PRO A 363 -2.37 -24.24 -35.34
N PRO A 364 -3.59 -24.67 -35.69
CA PRO A 364 -4.79 -24.31 -34.94
C PRO A 364 -4.77 -24.98 -33.56
N MET A 365 -5.14 -24.21 -32.53
CA MET A 365 -5.41 -24.72 -31.19
C MET A 365 -6.92 -24.92 -31.02
N THR A 366 -7.35 -25.71 -30.04
CA THR A 366 -8.78 -25.86 -29.69
C THR A 366 -9.04 -25.40 -28.26
N VAL A 367 -9.94 -24.44 -28.07
CA VAL A 367 -10.40 -24.05 -26.74
C VAL A 367 -11.42 -25.07 -26.25
N VAL A 368 -11.15 -25.64 -25.08
CA VAL A 368 -11.94 -26.71 -24.45
C VAL A 368 -12.60 -26.23 -23.15
N PRO A 369 -13.69 -26.87 -22.67
CA PRO A 369 -14.31 -26.51 -21.39
C PRO A 369 -13.32 -26.54 -20.21
N SER A 370 -13.57 -25.72 -19.20
CA SER A 370 -12.76 -25.64 -17.98
C SER A 370 -13.65 -25.26 -16.78
N GLU A 371 -13.10 -25.40 -15.57
CA GLU A 371 -13.70 -24.93 -14.32
C GLU A 371 -13.33 -23.46 -13.98
N HIS A 372 -12.58 -22.76 -14.86
CA HIS A 372 -12.25 -21.36 -14.60
C HIS A 372 -13.51 -20.49 -14.72
N PRO A 373 -13.81 -19.63 -13.73
CA PRO A 373 -15.02 -18.81 -13.77
C PRO A 373 -14.96 -17.73 -14.86
N GLY A 374 -13.76 -17.36 -15.31
CA GLY A 374 -13.54 -16.38 -16.38
C GLY A 374 -12.92 -15.08 -15.91
N PHE A 375 -12.83 -14.12 -16.81
CA PHE A 375 -12.40 -12.76 -16.47
C PHE A 375 -13.51 -12.03 -15.70
N ILE A 376 -13.14 -11.05 -14.90
CA ILE A 376 -14.07 -10.23 -14.12
C ILE A 376 -14.48 -9.00 -14.94
N ARG A 377 -15.78 -8.71 -14.99
CA ARG A 377 -16.42 -7.66 -15.80
C ARG A 377 -17.40 -6.85 -14.97
N VAL A 378 -17.73 -5.64 -15.42
CA VAL A 378 -19.00 -5.01 -15.07
C VAL A 378 -20.14 -5.95 -15.49
N SER A 379 -21.06 -6.23 -14.56
CA SER A 379 -22.18 -7.12 -14.85
C SER A 379 -23.10 -6.55 -15.92
N ARG A 380 -23.55 -7.43 -16.82
CA ARG A 380 -24.59 -7.14 -17.82
C ARG A 380 -26.01 -7.14 -17.24
N VAL A 381 -26.18 -7.53 -15.98
CA VAL A 381 -27.47 -7.60 -15.27
C VAL A 381 -27.66 -6.40 -14.35
N ASP A 382 -26.66 -6.08 -13.52
CA ASP A 382 -26.66 -4.90 -12.65
C ASP A 382 -25.33 -4.15 -12.78
N PRO A 383 -25.29 -2.97 -13.43
CA PRO A 383 -24.05 -2.26 -13.70
C PRO A 383 -23.34 -1.72 -12.44
N HIS A 384 -23.95 -1.83 -11.26
CA HIS A 384 -23.33 -1.47 -9.98
C HIS A 384 -22.45 -2.59 -9.38
N TYR A 385 -22.33 -3.73 -10.05
CA TYR A 385 -21.59 -4.90 -9.56
C TYR A 385 -20.69 -5.51 -10.61
N LEU A 386 -19.66 -6.21 -10.15
CA LEU A 386 -18.84 -7.08 -10.99
C LEU A 386 -19.43 -8.50 -11.09
N ALA A 387 -19.07 -9.21 -12.15
CA ALA A 387 -19.39 -10.62 -12.36
C ALA A 387 -18.28 -11.28 -13.21
N TYR A 388 -18.16 -12.60 -13.12
CA TYR A 388 -17.29 -13.37 -13.99
C TYR A 388 -17.91 -13.59 -15.39
N ASP A 389 -17.08 -13.80 -16.42
CA ASP A 389 -17.54 -14.09 -17.79
C ASP A 389 -18.46 -15.34 -17.89
N SER A 390 -18.35 -16.31 -16.97
CA SER A 390 -19.29 -17.44 -16.82
C SER A 390 -20.70 -17.05 -16.35
N GLY A 391 -20.90 -15.81 -15.92
CA GLY A 391 -22.12 -15.35 -15.25
C GLY A 391 -22.16 -15.62 -13.75
N ALA A 392 -21.09 -16.15 -13.15
CA ALA A 392 -20.98 -16.30 -11.70
C ALA A 392 -20.81 -14.92 -11.00
N PRO A 393 -21.37 -14.73 -9.79
CA PRO A 393 -21.22 -13.50 -9.02
C PRO A 393 -19.75 -13.29 -8.62
N TYR A 394 -19.26 -12.05 -8.70
CA TYR A 394 -18.00 -11.65 -8.10
C TYR A 394 -18.24 -10.49 -7.13
N LEU A 395 -17.65 -10.59 -5.93
CA LEU A 395 -17.66 -9.53 -4.93
C LEU A 395 -16.25 -9.48 -4.34
N PRO A 396 -15.50 -8.37 -4.46
CA PRO A 396 -14.15 -8.29 -3.91
C PRO A 396 -14.21 -8.11 -2.39
N ILE A 397 -13.53 -9.00 -1.69
CA ILE A 397 -13.31 -8.98 -0.25
C ILE A 397 -11.80 -9.09 -0.04
N GLY A 398 -11.20 -8.06 0.55
CA GLY A 398 -9.76 -7.98 0.72
C GLY A 398 -9.32 -6.77 1.55
N HIS A 399 -8.02 -6.58 1.66
CA HIS A 399 -7.42 -5.36 2.19
C HIS A 399 -6.21 -4.93 1.37
N ASN A 400 -5.74 -3.69 1.59
CA ASN A 400 -4.59 -3.16 0.88
C ASN A 400 -3.31 -3.84 1.40
N LEU A 401 -2.71 -4.68 0.53
CA LEU A 401 -1.34 -5.16 0.62
C LEU A 401 -0.56 -4.61 -0.60
N PRO A 402 -0.17 -3.32 -0.60
CA PRO A 402 0.16 -2.60 -1.83
C PRO A 402 1.58 -2.79 -2.34
N ILE A 403 2.54 -3.13 -1.47
CA ILE A 403 3.96 -3.24 -1.81
C ILE A 403 4.39 -4.70 -1.86
N TYR A 404 5.01 -5.07 -2.97
CA TYR A 404 5.71 -6.34 -3.16
C TYR A 404 7.23 -6.09 -3.10
N PRO A 405 8.02 -6.80 -2.28
CA PRO A 405 7.60 -7.81 -1.31
C PRO A 405 6.93 -7.19 -0.07
N THR A 406 6.11 -7.99 0.61
CA THR A 406 5.45 -7.60 1.86
C THR A 406 6.46 -7.31 2.96
N ALA A 407 6.21 -6.27 3.77
CA ALA A 407 7.08 -5.92 4.88
C ALA A 407 7.09 -7.02 5.95
N GLY A 408 8.21 -7.73 6.07
CA GLY A 408 8.43 -8.75 7.11
C GLY A 408 7.82 -10.13 6.85
N GLN A 409 7.23 -10.37 5.68
CA GLN A 409 6.63 -11.66 5.28
C GLN A 409 6.88 -11.92 3.79
N LEU A 410 6.89 -13.19 3.38
CA LEU A 410 6.82 -13.52 1.96
C LEU A 410 5.38 -13.31 1.45
N VAL A 411 5.22 -12.99 0.17
CA VAL A 411 3.89 -12.69 -0.42
C VAL A 411 2.98 -13.91 -0.45
N ASP A 412 3.54 -15.12 -0.60
CA ASP A 412 2.84 -16.40 -0.44
C ASP A 412 2.36 -16.67 1.00
N GLU A 413 3.07 -16.19 2.01
CA GLU A 413 2.63 -16.26 3.41
C GLU A 413 1.48 -15.27 3.67
N ALA A 414 1.64 -14.01 3.26
CA ALA A 414 0.66 -12.95 3.47
C ALA A 414 -0.67 -13.22 2.75
N LEU A 415 -0.62 -13.50 1.43
CA LEU A 415 -1.82 -13.84 0.67
C LEU A 415 -2.42 -15.19 1.10
N GLY A 416 -1.60 -16.14 1.55
CA GLY A 416 -2.08 -17.42 2.09
C GLY A 416 -2.98 -17.25 3.32
N LYS A 417 -2.61 -16.33 4.23
CA LYS A 417 -3.46 -15.95 5.38
C LYS A 417 -4.76 -15.28 4.94
N MET A 418 -4.68 -14.32 4.01
CA MET A 418 -5.85 -13.61 3.48
C MET A 418 -6.84 -14.59 2.82
N ALA A 419 -6.35 -15.51 1.98
CA ALA A 419 -7.16 -16.56 1.36
C ALA A 419 -7.82 -17.47 2.39
N ALA A 420 -7.10 -17.87 3.44
CA ALA A 420 -7.65 -18.66 4.54
C ALA A 420 -8.74 -17.91 5.34
N ALA A 421 -8.68 -16.58 5.38
CA ALA A 421 -9.73 -15.72 5.94
C ALA A 421 -10.97 -15.56 5.03
N GLY A 422 -10.92 -16.04 3.78
CA GLY A 422 -11.98 -15.92 2.80
C GLY A 422 -11.92 -14.63 1.96
N GLU A 423 -10.79 -13.92 2.00
CA GLU A 423 -10.49 -12.83 1.07
C GLU A 423 -10.18 -13.41 -0.33
N ASN A 424 -10.46 -12.63 -1.37
CA ASN A 424 -10.27 -13.00 -2.78
C ASN A 424 -9.73 -11.84 -3.63
N TRP A 425 -9.27 -10.76 -3.01
CA TRP A 425 -8.85 -9.54 -3.69
C TRP A 425 -7.63 -8.89 -3.03
N ASN A 426 -6.73 -8.35 -3.85
CA ASN A 426 -5.70 -7.40 -3.40
C ASN A 426 -5.47 -6.31 -4.47
N ARG A 427 -4.86 -5.20 -4.07
CA ARG A 427 -4.41 -4.11 -4.93
C ARG A 427 -2.91 -3.96 -4.84
N TRP A 428 -2.20 -4.12 -5.95
CA TRP A 428 -0.74 -3.97 -6.03
C TRP A 428 -0.35 -2.62 -6.63
N TRP A 429 0.61 -1.94 -6.01
CA TRP A 429 1.23 -0.74 -6.57
C TRP A 429 2.48 -1.10 -7.38
N MET A 430 2.47 -0.72 -8.65
CA MET A 430 3.63 -0.78 -9.56
C MET A 430 4.53 0.46 -9.36
N SER A 431 4.84 0.76 -8.09
CA SER A 431 5.67 1.90 -7.67
C SER A 431 7.17 1.58 -7.71
N GLN A 432 8.02 2.60 -7.58
CA GLN A 432 9.49 2.44 -7.41
C GLN A 432 9.84 1.34 -6.40
N ARG A 433 9.15 1.34 -5.26
CA ARG A 433 9.40 0.45 -4.10
C ARG A 433 8.74 -0.92 -4.22
N GLY A 434 7.87 -1.10 -5.22
CA GLY A 434 7.13 -2.32 -5.48
C GLY A 434 7.38 -2.86 -6.89
N LEU A 435 6.30 -3.13 -7.62
CA LEU A 435 6.32 -3.79 -8.93
C LEU A 435 6.56 -2.83 -10.11
N GLY A 436 7.12 -1.65 -9.87
CA GLY A 436 7.31 -0.62 -10.89
C GLY A 436 8.32 -1.00 -11.95
N LEU A 437 7.89 -0.96 -13.21
CA LEU A 437 8.67 -1.45 -14.35
C LEU A 437 9.67 -0.42 -14.87
N GLU A 438 9.22 0.80 -15.13
CA GLU A 438 10.01 1.86 -15.76
C GLU A 438 10.81 2.67 -14.72
N TRP A 439 11.66 1.94 -14.00
CA TRP A 439 12.57 2.46 -12.95
C TRP A 439 14.03 2.07 -13.20
N GLU A 440 14.34 1.63 -14.42
CA GLU A 440 15.72 1.42 -14.87
C GLU A 440 16.47 2.75 -15.10
N SER A 441 17.80 2.69 -15.14
CA SER A 441 18.66 3.85 -15.41
C SER A 441 18.53 4.44 -16.83
N ARG A 442 17.75 3.80 -17.71
CA ARG A 442 17.43 4.24 -19.07
C ARG A 442 15.92 4.15 -19.28
N LEU A 443 15.27 5.28 -19.56
CA LEU A 443 13.83 5.34 -19.83
C LEU A 443 13.45 4.44 -21.02
N GLY A 444 12.28 3.79 -20.98
CA GLY A 444 11.88 2.76 -21.94
C GLY A 444 12.57 1.39 -21.78
N TRP A 445 13.25 1.14 -20.66
CA TRP A 445 13.75 -0.18 -20.26
C TRP A 445 13.04 -0.62 -18.98
N TYR A 446 12.73 -1.91 -18.87
CA TYR A 446 11.83 -2.43 -17.82
C TYR A 446 12.52 -3.41 -16.87
N ARG A 447 12.31 -3.18 -15.57
CA ARG A 447 12.80 -4.02 -14.46
C ARG A 447 12.26 -5.45 -14.54
N GLN A 448 13.02 -6.33 -15.18
CA GLN A 448 12.60 -7.72 -15.42
C GLN A 448 12.43 -8.56 -14.15
N ALA A 449 13.20 -8.26 -13.09
CA ALA A 449 13.02 -8.88 -11.78
C ALA A 449 11.61 -8.59 -11.21
N GLN A 450 11.20 -7.31 -11.19
CA GLN A 450 9.86 -6.90 -10.75
C GLN A 450 8.74 -7.47 -11.65
N ALA A 451 8.99 -7.54 -12.96
CA ALA A 451 8.05 -8.19 -13.88
C ALA A 451 7.90 -9.71 -13.60
N ALA A 452 8.96 -10.40 -13.18
CA ALA A 452 8.89 -11.79 -12.74
C ALA A 452 8.23 -11.97 -11.36
N GLN A 453 8.32 -10.96 -10.47
CA GLN A 453 7.55 -10.92 -9.23
C GLN A 453 6.05 -10.81 -9.52
N LEU A 454 5.64 -10.00 -10.51
CA LEU A 454 4.24 -9.93 -10.95
C LEU A 454 3.79 -11.23 -11.65
N ASP A 455 4.62 -11.90 -12.45
CA ASP A 455 4.33 -13.25 -12.97
C ASP A 455 4.10 -14.28 -11.83
N THR A 456 4.90 -14.19 -10.76
CA THR A 456 4.77 -15.03 -9.56
C THR A 456 3.47 -14.72 -8.82
N ALA A 457 3.13 -13.44 -8.65
CA ALA A 457 1.88 -13.01 -8.04
C ALA A 457 0.66 -13.51 -8.83
N MET A 458 0.68 -13.47 -10.16
CA MET A 458 -0.39 -14.01 -11.02
C MET A 458 -0.59 -15.52 -10.84
N THR A 459 0.51 -16.27 -10.74
CA THR A 459 0.46 -17.71 -10.47
C THR A 459 -0.17 -18.00 -9.10
N LEU A 460 0.25 -17.25 -8.08
CA LEU A 460 -0.29 -17.35 -6.72
C LEU A 460 -1.78 -16.95 -6.65
N ALA A 461 -2.21 -15.97 -7.45
CA ALA A 461 -3.62 -15.59 -7.53
C ALA A 461 -4.50 -16.74 -8.03
N GLN A 462 -4.08 -17.40 -9.10
CA GLN A 462 -4.80 -18.56 -9.66
C GLN A 462 -4.88 -19.72 -8.65
N GLN A 463 -3.84 -19.90 -7.82
CA GLN A 463 -3.81 -20.93 -6.77
C GLN A 463 -4.72 -20.60 -5.57
N LEU A 464 -4.79 -19.33 -5.17
CA LEU A 464 -5.53 -18.88 -3.99
C LEU A 464 -6.97 -18.40 -4.30
N GLY A 465 -7.36 -18.32 -5.57
CA GLY A 465 -8.65 -17.75 -5.99
C GLY A 465 -8.70 -16.23 -5.86
N PHE A 466 -7.55 -15.57 -5.91
CA PHE A 466 -7.42 -14.11 -5.85
C PHE A 466 -7.60 -13.46 -7.22
N ALA A 467 -8.03 -12.21 -7.22
CA ALA A 467 -7.92 -11.33 -8.37
C ALA A 467 -7.35 -9.96 -7.95
N TYR A 468 -6.61 -9.30 -8.84
CA TYR A 468 -5.84 -8.11 -8.51
C TYR A 468 -6.28 -6.86 -9.26
N MET A 469 -6.38 -5.77 -8.52
CA MET A 469 -6.29 -4.42 -9.07
C MET A 469 -4.80 -4.04 -9.21
N LEU A 470 -4.37 -3.67 -10.41
CA LEU A 470 -2.98 -3.29 -10.69
C LEU A 470 -2.89 -1.78 -10.89
N CYS A 471 -2.36 -1.09 -9.88
CA CYS A 471 -2.18 0.35 -9.85
C CYS A 471 -0.83 0.73 -10.47
N PHE A 472 -0.85 1.31 -11.67
CA PHE A 472 0.34 1.52 -12.49
C PHE A 472 1.31 2.56 -11.94
N ASP A 473 0.80 3.61 -11.31
CA ASP A 473 1.59 4.73 -10.77
C ASP A 473 1.10 5.12 -9.36
N THR A 474 1.84 5.97 -8.66
CA THR A 474 1.43 6.49 -7.35
C THR A 474 2.03 7.86 -7.12
N HIS A 475 1.27 8.77 -6.48
CA HIS A 475 1.76 10.12 -6.19
C HIS A 475 3.05 10.14 -5.34
N GLN A 476 3.36 9.04 -4.63
CA GLN A 476 4.63 8.87 -3.90
C GLN A 476 5.85 9.08 -4.80
N ASP A 477 5.75 8.59 -6.05
CA ASP A 477 6.82 8.59 -7.04
C ASP A 477 6.94 9.93 -7.79
N PHE A 478 5.99 10.85 -7.59
CA PHE A 478 5.91 12.17 -8.23
C PHE A 478 5.99 13.34 -7.25
N ARG A 479 6.19 13.07 -5.95
CA ARG A 479 6.39 14.09 -4.92
C ARG A 479 7.80 14.06 -4.33
N GLN A 480 8.32 15.24 -3.97
CA GLN A 480 9.56 15.41 -3.20
C GLN A 480 10.72 14.54 -3.72
N ASP A 481 11.26 13.64 -2.89
CA ASP A 481 12.39 12.78 -3.25
C ASP A 481 12.02 11.68 -4.27
N GLY A 482 10.75 11.28 -4.36
CA GLY A 482 10.26 10.41 -5.43
C GLY A 482 10.46 11.06 -6.80
N TRP A 483 10.01 12.31 -6.97
CA TRP A 483 10.24 13.05 -8.22
C TRP A 483 11.73 13.26 -8.53
N LYS A 484 12.57 13.52 -7.52
CA LYS A 484 14.02 13.67 -7.72
C LYS A 484 14.66 12.39 -8.29
N ALA A 485 14.15 11.21 -7.93
CA ALA A 485 14.64 9.91 -8.37
C ALA A 485 13.91 9.35 -9.62
N ASN A 486 12.81 9.98 -10.04
CA ASN A 486 11.95 9.49 -11.12
C ASN A 486 12.66 9.55 -12.49
N PRO A 487 12.73 8.46 -13.28
CA PRO A 487 13.40 8.46 -14.58
C PRO A 487 12.82 9.40 -15.63
N PHE A 488 11.57 9.87 -15.47
CA PHE A 488 11.01 10.90 -16.35
C PHE A 488 11.59 12.29 -16.09
N ASN A 489 12.21 12.53 -14.93
CA ASN A 489 12.81 13.80 -14.56
C ASN A 489 14.10 14.06 -15.39
N THR A 490 14.24 15.26 -15.95
CA THR A 490 15.47 15.72 -16.64
C THR A 490 16.74 15.57 -15.81
N ALA A 491 16.66 15.68 -14.47
CA ALA A 491 17.78 15.42 -13.57
C ALA A 491 18.27 13.95 -13.59
N GLN A 492 17.41 13.01 -14.00
CA GLN A 492 17.73 11.59 -14.22
C GLN A 492 17.92 11.23 -15.71
N GLY A 493 17.84 12.22 -16.61
CA GLY A 493 17.96 12.03 -18.06
C GLY A 493 16.63 11.82 -18.81
N GLY A 494 15.49 11.96 -18.13
CA GLY A 494 14.16 11.94 -18.73
C GLY A 494 13.75 13.25 -19.41
N PRO A 495 12.56 13.30 -20.04
CA PRO A 495 12.12 14.46 -20.82
C PRO A 495 11.48 15.60 -20.01
N CYS A 496 11.06 15.37 -18.76
CA CYS A 496 10.20 16.29 -18.02
C CYS A 496 10.99 17.09 -16.97
N ALA A 497 10.87 18.42 -16.97
CA ALA A 497 11.41 19.28 -15.92
C ALA A 497 10.50 19.32 -14.67
N THR A 498 9.19 19.12 -14.86
CA THR A 498 8.18 19.14 -13.78
C THR A 498 7.27 17.91 -13.81
N PRO A 499 6.62 17.54 -12.69
CA PRO A 499 5.61 16.46 -12.67
C PRO A 499 4.44 16.71 -13.61
N ALA A 500 4.03 17.97 -13.82
CA ALA A 500 2.95 18.34 -14.73
C ALA A 500 3.28 18.05 -16.21
N GLU A 501 4.55 18.12 -16.60
CA GLU A 501 5.00 17.77 -17.96
C GLU A 501 4.86 16.27 -18.26
N TRP A 502 4.81 15.40 -17.26
CA TRP A 502 4.58 13.96 -17.47
C TRP A 502 3.25 13.69 -18.19
N PHE A 503 2.22 14.49 -17.89
CA PHE A 503 0.90 14.39 -18.53
C PHE A 503 0.86 14.99 -19.94
N THR A 504 1.85 15.79 -20.37
CA THR A 504 1.74 16.63 -21.58
C THR A 504 2.90 16.48 -22.57
N HIS A 505 4.09 16.11 -22.12
CA HIS A 505 5.27 15.96 -22.98
C HIS A 505 5.09 14.77 -23.94
N PRO A 506 5.25 14.95 -25.27
CA PRO A 506 5.01 13.89 -26.26
C PRO A 506 5.82 12.62 -26.01
N GLU A 507 7.11 12.75 -25.71
CA GLU A 507 7.97 11.60 -25.37
C GLU A 507 7.49 10.86 -24.12
N ALA A 508 7.08 11.58 -23.06
CA ALA A 508 6.59 10.94 -21.84
C ALA A 508 5.31 10.14 -22.10
N ARG A 509 4.39 10.70 -22.91
CA ARG A 509 3.21 9.98 -23.40
C ARG A 509 3.57 8.77 -24.26
N ARG A 510 4.57 8.84 -25.15
CA ARG A 510 5.02 7.66 -25.93
C ARG A 510 5.55 6.56 -25.01
N HIS A 511 6.44 6.90 -24.07
CA HIS A 511 6.96 5.95 -23.08
C HIS A 511 5.84 5.31 -22.25
N TYR A 512 4.87 6.10 -21.78
CA TYR A 512 3.70 5.59 -21.07
C TYR A 512 2.88 4.59 -21.90
N ARG A 513 2.58 4.91 -23.17
CA ARG A 513 1.86 4.02 -24.09
C ARG A 513 2.64 2.73 -24.36
N ASN A 514 3.96 2.81 -24.53
CA ASN A 514 4.82 1.63 -24.67
C ASN A 514 4.77 0.75 -23.41
N ARG A 515 4.77 1.37 -22.21
CA ARG A 515 4.64 0.68 -20.92
C ARG A 515 3.27 0.01 -20.77
N LEU A 516 2.18 0.68 -21.14
CA LEU A 516 0.83 0.08 -21.19
C LEU A 516 0.78 -1.12 -22.14
N ARG A 517 1.33 -0.99 -23.36
CA ARG A 517 1.44 -2.09 -24.33
C ARG A 517 2.20 -3.27 -23.73
N TYR A 518 3.32 -3.03 -23.04
CA TYR A 518 4.10 -4.09 -22.39
C TYR A 518 3.32 -4.80 -21.28
N THR A 519 2.65 -4.03 -20.41
CA THR A 519 1.80 -4.55 -19.33
C THR A 519 0.67 -5.42 -19.87
N VAL A 520 -0.04 -4.96 -20.90
CA VAL A 520 -1.11 -5.73 -21.54
C VAL A 520 -0.56 -7.01 -22.18
N ALA A 521 0.54 -6.90 -22.95
CA ALA A 521 1.18 -8.05 -23.61
C ALA A 521 1.58 -9.17 -22.63
N ARG A 522 2.06 -8.80 -21.44
CA ARG A 522 2.58 -9.75 -20.44
C ARG A 522 1.52 -10.30 -19.49
N TRP A 523 0.50 -9.54 -19.11
CA TRP A 523 -0.43 -9.96 -18.04
C TRP A 523 -1.91 -10.01 -18.42
N ALA A 524 -2.37 -9.39 -19.52
CA ALA A 524 -3.80 -9.36 -19.83
C ALA A 524 -4.41 -10.74 -20.16
N ALA A 525 -3.60 -11.74 -20.53
CA ALA A 525 -4.12 -13.11 -20.68
C ALA A 525 -4.53 -13.77 -19.34
N SER A 526 -4.10 -13.24 -18.19
CA SER A 526 -4.41 -13.81 -16.88
C SER A 526 -5.77 -13.32 -16.38
N SER A 527 -6.73 -14.22 -16.20
CA SER A 527 -8.02 -13.92 -15.58
C SER A 527 -7.94 -13.51 -14.10
N ALA A 528 -6.74 -13.55 -13.50
CA ALA A 528 -6.46 -13.01 -12.19
C ALA A 528 -6.26 -11.48 -12.20
N VAL A 529 -6.11 -10.83 -13.35
CA VAL A 529 -6.26 -9.37 -13.43
C VAL A 529 -7.74 -9.05 -13.28
N GLN A 530 -8.10 -8.31 -12.23
CA GLN A 530 -9.45 -7.81 -12.01
C GLN A 530 -9.63 -6.42 -12.62
N CYS A 531 -8.62 -5.56 -12.50
CA CYS A 531 -8.73 -4.16 -12.93
C CYS A 531 -7.36 -3.53 -13.22
N TRP A 532 -7.31 -2.71 -14.27
CA TRP A 532 -6.21 -1.77 -14.52
C TRP A 532 -6.52 -0.44 -13.85
N GLU A 533 -5.68 0.01 -12.92
CA GLU A 533 -5.80 1.32 -12.29
C GLU A 533 -4.66 2.24 -12.74
N PHE A 534 -4.99 3.42 -13.28
CA PHE A 534 -3.96 4.34 -13.78
C PHE A 534 -2.98 4.84 -12.71
N GLY A 535 -3.43 5.03 -11.46
CA GLY A 535 -2.54 5.45 -10.39
C GLY A 535 -3.23 5.88 -9.11
N ASN A 536 -2.43 5.91 -8.04
CA ASN A 536 -2.87 6.19 -6.68
C ASN A 536 -2.91 7.70 -6.37
N GLU A 537 -4.13 8.24 -6.22
CA GLU A 537 -4.42 9.62 -5.77
C GLU A 537 -3.78 10.71 -6.64
N PHE A 538 -4.35 10.93 -7.82
CA PHE A 538 -3.78 11.81 -8.85
C PHE A 538 -3.59 13.29 -8.45
N GLU A 539 -4.31 13.81 -7.45
CA GLU A 539 -4.08 15.17 -6.94
C GLU A 539 -2.71 15.35 -6.26
N GLY A 540 -2.02 14.26 -5.92
CA GLY A 540 -0.68 14.31 -5.34
C GLY A 540 0.45 14.65 -6.34
N TRP A 541 0.15 14.80 -7.64
CA TRP A 541 1.09 15.33 -8.64
C TRP A 541 1.21 16.85 -8.48
N ALA A 542 2.36 17.31 -8.02
CA ALA A 542 2.58 18.73 -7.69
C ALA A 542 2.24 19.67 -8.86
N ASP A 543 1.61 20.79 -8.51
CA ASP A 543 1.28 21.93 -9.39
C ASP A 543 0.52 21.57 -10.69
N THR A 544 -0.15 20.42 -10.74
CA THR A 544 -0.84 19.93 -11.94
C THR A 544 -2.34 20.24 -11.90
N PRO A 545 -2.91 21.02 -12.86
CA PRO A 545 -4.34 21.30 -12.89
C PRO A 545 -5.19 20.05 -13.19
N HIS A 546 -6.32 19.87 -12.48
CA HIS A 546 -7.22 18.72 -12.66
C HIS A 546 -7.65 18.50 -14.11
N ALA A 547 -7.87 19.58 -14.89
CA ALA A 547 -8.24 19.47 -16.29
C ALA A 547 -7.17 18.73 -17.14
N VAL A 548 -5.88 19.00 -16.90
CA VAL A 548 -4.76 18.32 -17.58
C VAL A 548 -4.74 16.83 -17.24
N ILE A 549 -4.96 16.49 -15.97
CA ILE A 549 -5.03 15.10 -15.49
C ILE A 549 -6.22 14.38 -16.16
N ILE A 550 -7.40 15.00 -16.20
CA ILE A 550 -8.62 14.41 -16.78
C ILE A 550 -8.51 14.24 -18.29
N ASP A 551 -7.92 15.20 -19.00
CA ASP A 551 -7.70 15.11 -20.45
C ASP A 551 -6.69 14.01 -20.80
N TRP A 552 -5.63 13.84 -19.99
CA TRP A 552 -4.72 12.70 -20.11
C TRP A 552 -5.43 11.36 -19.83
N HIS A 553 -6.30 11.29 -18.81
CA HIS A 553 -7.08 10.07 -18.56
C HIS A 553 -7.99 9.73 -19.74
N ARG A 554 -8.63 10.72 -20.37
CA ARG A 554 -9.48 10.49 -21.55
C ARG A 554 -8.69 9.95 -22.75
N GLU A 555 -7.43 10.35 -22.89
CA GLU A 555 -6.52 9.80 -23.91
C GLU A 555 -6.05 8.38 -23.56
N MET A 556 -5.57 8.17 -22.34
CA MET A 556 -4.94 6.90 -21.95
C MET A 556 -5.94 5.78 -21.68
N ALA A 557 -7.15 6.08 -21.18
CA ALA A 557 -8.21 5.08 -21.02
C ALA A 557 -8.67 4.51 -22.36
N ALA A 558 -8.88 5.39 -23.36
CA ALA A 558 -9.18 4.98 -24.74
C ALA A 558 -8.03 4.16 -25.36
N HIS A 559 -6.78 4.56 -25.14
CA HIS A 559 -5.61 3.81 -25.62
C HIS A 559 -5.49 2.43 -24.97
N LEU A 560 -5.64 2.33 -23.65
CA LEU A 560 -5.58 1.07 -22.91
C LEU A 560 -6.72 0.13 -23.30
N ARG A 561 -7.94 0.65 -23.47
CA ARG A 561 -9.10 -0.11 -23.96
C ARG A 561 -8.85 -0.71 -25.35
N ALA A 562 -8.15 0.02 -26.22
CA ALA A 562 -7.81 -0.45 -27.56
C ALA A 562 -6.65 -1.47 -27.57
N LEU A 563 -5.77 -1.43 -26.57
CA LEU A 563 -4.66 -2.38 -26.42
C LEU A 563 -5.10 -3.73 -25.85
N ASP A 564 -6.03 -3.75 -24.91
CA ASP A 564 -6.44 -4.95 -24.16
C ASP A 564 -7.60 -5.69 -24.85
N PRO A 565 -7.33 -6.79 -25.59
CA PRO A 565 -8.37 -7.52 -26.33
C PRO A 565 -9.28 -8.35 -25.42
N TYR A 566 -8.88 -8.55 -24.17
CA TYR A 566 -9.71 -9.21 -23.17
C TYR A 566 -10.65 -8.20 -22.53
N GLY A 567 -10.27 -6.94 -22.42
CA GLY A 567 -11.14 -5.82 -22.04
C GLY A 567 -11.45 -5.77 -20.55
N HIS A 568 -10.43 -5.78 -19.70
CA HIS A 568 -10.59 -5.69 -18.25
C HIS A 568 -11.24 -4.36 -17.83
N PRO A 569 -11.85 -4.31 -16.64
CA PRO A 569 -12.20 -3.07 -15.97
C PRO A 569 -11.02 -2.08 -15.87
N ILE A 570 -11.25 -0.80 -16.18
CA ILE A 570 -10.28 0.28 -16.01
C ILE A 570 -10.78 1.25 -14.92
N THR A 571 -9.87 1.74 -14.07
CA THR A 571 -10.16 2.74 -13.03
C THR A 571 -8.99 3.67 -12.77
N THR A 572 -9.14 4.56 -11.81
CA THR A 572 -8.12 5.50 -11.30
C THR A 572 -8.57 5.98 -9.92
N SER A 573 -7.66 6.42 -9.05
CA SER A 573 -8.04 6.92 -7.72
C SER A 573 -7.61 8.36 -7.44
N TRP A 574 -8.30 8.96 -6.47
CA TRP A 574 -8.24 10.36 -6.11
C TRP A 574 -8.26 10.48 -4.58
N TRP A 575 -7.45 11.35 -3.97
CA TRP A 575 -7.49 11.56 -2.50
C TRP A 575 -8.79 12.26 -2.06
N SER A 576 -9.51 12.86 -2.99
CA SER A 576 -10.74 13.61 -2.73
C SER A 576 -11.92 12.66 -2.61
N THR A 577 -12.01 11.92 -1.50
CA THR A 577 -13.07 10.94 -1.17
C THR A 577 -13.73 10.24 -2.36
N THR A 578 -14.76 10.82 -2.98
CA THR A 578 -15.50 10.25 -4.13
C THR A 578 -14.97 10.60 -5.52
N GLY A 579 -13.86 11.32 -5.67
CA GLY A 579 -13.26 11.78 -6.93
C GLY A 579 -14.06 12.83 -7.72
N PRO A 580 -13.47 13.41 -8.79
CA PRO A 580 -14.14 14.33 -9.69
C PRO A 580 -15.06 13.60 -10.68
N GLU A 581 -16.34 13.98 -10.69
CA GLU A 581 -17.39 13.41 -11.56
C GLU A 581 -17.00 13.37 -13.04
N THR A 582 -16.32 14.39 -13.55
CA THR A 582 -15.89 14.47 -14.95
C THR A 582 -14.84 13.42 -15.35
N CYS A 583 -14.13 12.82 -14.40
CA CYS A 583 -13.28 11.66 -14.64
C CYS A 583 -14.14 10.38 -14.72
N TRP A 584 -15.08 10.21 -13.79
CA TRP A 584 -16.02 9.09 -13.77
C TRP A 584 -17.00 9.06 -14.96
N GLN A 585 -17.18 10.19 -15.65
CA GLN A 585 -17.93 10.28 -16.90
C GLN A 585 -17.14 9.85 -18.14
N ILE A 586 -15.83 9.56 -18.04
CA ILE A 586 -15.06 8.97 -19.14
C ILE A 586 -15.65 7.57 -19.45
N PRO A 587 -15.99 7.26 -20.73
CA PRO A 587 -16.66 6.00 -21.07
C PRO A 587 -15.87 4.76 -20.70
N GLU A 588 -14.54 4.79 -20.88
CA GLU A 588 -13.66 3.64 -20.69
C GLU A 588 -13.29 3.37 -19.23
N ILE A 589 -13.55 4.31 -18.31
CA ILE A 589 -13.37 4.13 -16.86
C ILE A 589 -14.59 3.37 -16.32
N ASP A 590 -14.45 2.09 -16.01
CA ASP A 590 -15.59 1.22 -15.68
C ASP A 590 -16.03 1.33 -14.22
N ILE A 591 -15.10 1.57 -13.30
CA ILE A 591 -15.32 1.54 -11.85
C ILE A 591 -15.14 2.94 -11.28
N VAL A 592 -16.03 3.34 -10.37
CA VAL A 592 -15.86 4.56 -9.55
C VAL A 592 -15.24 4.20 -8.20
N GLN A 593 -14.18 4.90 -7.82
CA GLN A 593 -13.47 4.61 -6.57
C GLN A 593 -13.81 5.56 -5.42
N THR A 594 -13.49 5.13 -4.20
CA THR A 594 -13.51 5.99 -3.02
C THR A 594 -12.35 5.71 -2.09
N HIS A 595 -11.65 6.76 -1.65
CA HIS A 595 -10.64 6.69 -0.58
C HIS A 595 -11.24 7.32 0.68
N CYS A 596 -11.33 6.57 1.78
CA CYS A 596 -12.06 7.01 2.96
C CYS A 596 -11.24 6.83 4.24
N TYR A 597 -10.69 7.93 4.74
CA TYR A 597 -10.12 8.02 6.07
C TYR A 597 -10.97 8.96 6.92
N THR A 598 -11.62 8.44 7.98
CA THR A 598 -12.53 9.28 8.77
C THR A 598 -11.80 10.36 9.57
N ASN A 599 -10.60 10.05 10.09
CA ASN A 599 -9.76 10.98 10.86
C ASN A 599 -10.50 11.66 12.04
N ASN A 600 -11.54 11.01 12.58
CA ASN A 600 -12.35 11.45 13.71
C ASN A 600 -13.19 10.30 14.30
N ASP A 601 -13.74 10.54 15.49
CA ASP A 601 -14.53 9.62 16.32
C ASP A 601 -15.95 9.29 15.81
N ARG A 602 -16.35 9.73 14.61
CA ARG A 602 -17.70 9.47 14.08
C ARG A 602 -17.94 7.98 13.80
N ASN A 603 -19.22 7.62 13.70
CA ASN A 603 -19.63 6.30 13.22
C ASN A 603 -19.22 6.11 11.75
N VAL A 604 -18.22 5.26 11.51
CA VAL A 604 -17.68 4.98 10.18
C VAL A 604 -18.73 4.41 9.22
N ALA A 605 -19.72 3.69 9.75
CA ALA A 605 -20.80 3.09 8.98
C ALA A 605 -21.71 4.12 8.31
N GLU A 606 -21.97 5.26 8.97
CA GLU A 606 -22.78 6.34 8.40
C GLU A 606 -22.07 6.93 7.18
N ILE A 607 -20.77 7.23 7.32
CA ILE A 607 -19.92 7.79 6.26
C ILE A 607 -19.79 6.82 5.08
N VAL A 608 -19.53 5.54 5.34
CA VAL A 608 -19.44 4.49 4.31
C VAL A 608 -20.76 4.36 3.55
N ARG A 609 -21.90 4.28 4.27
CA ARG A 609 -23.24 4.21 3.68
C ARG A 609 -23.55 5.45 2.83
N GLU A 610 -23.21 6.65 3.30
CA GLU A 610 -23.38 7.90 2.55
C GLU A 610 -22.61 7.88 1.22
N PHE A 611 -21.36 7.42 1.22
CA PHE A 611 -20.58 7.30 -0.01
C PHE A 611 -21.12 6.23 -0.97
N CYS A 612 -21.55 5.06 -0.46
CA CYS A 612 -22.18 4.01 -1.28
C CYS A 612 -23.44 4.55 -1.98
N LEU A 613 -24.34 5.16 -1.22
CA LEU A 613 -25.59 5.72 -1.76
C LEU A 613 -25.36 6.92 -2.68
N LYS A 614 -24.29 7.70 -2.44
CA LYS A 614 -23.86 8.77 -3.37
C LYS A 614 -23.40 8.18 -4.71
N GLN A 615 -22.39 7.31 -4.70
CA GLN A 615 -21.80 6.80 -5.95
C GLN A 615 -22.84 6.01 -6.76
N ARG A 616 -23.69 5.21 -6.11
CA ARG A 616 -24.78 4.46 -6.75
C ARG A 616 -25.87 5.34 -7.38
N ARG A 617 -26.17 6.49 -6.78
CA ARG A 617 -27.13 7.45 -7.34
C ARG A 617 -26.54 8.20 -8.52
N ASP A 618 -25.28 8.59 -8.42
CA ASP A 618 -24.63 9.48 -9.39
C ASP A 618 -24.09 8.70 -10.62
N PHE A 619 -23.76 7.41 -10.48
CA PHE A 619 -23.17 6.59 -11.54
C PHE A 619 -23.79 5.19 -11.67
N GLN A 620 -24.04 4.75 -12.91
CA GLN A 620 -24.37 3.36 -13.26
C GLN A 620 -23.08 2.56 -13.48
N LYS A 621 -22.26 2.44 -12.43
CA LYS A 621 -20.93 1.81 -12.43
C LYS A 621 -20.69 1.08 -11.11
N PRO A 622 -19.84 0.04 -11.05
CA PRO A 622 -19.47 -0.57 -9.77
C PRO A 622 -18.72 0.44 -8.91
N HIS A 623 -19.05 0.46 -7.62
CA HIS A 623 -18.40 1.30 -6.62
C HIS A 623 -17.51 0.44 -5.74
N ILE A 624 -16.20 0.70 -5.77
CA ILE A 624 -15.20 0.05 -4.92
C ILE A 624 -14.52 1.11 -4.07
N PHE A 625 -14.26 0.83 -2.80
CA PHE A 625 -13.35 1.64 -2.01
C PHE A 625 -11.91 1.20 -2.30
N GLY A 626 -11.09 2.08 -2.88
CA GLY A 626 -9.66 1.80 -3.09
C GLY A 626 -8.88 1.76 -1.77
N GLU A 627 -9.28 2.58 -0.81
CA GLU A 627 -8.63 2.71 0.50
C GLU A 627 -9.64 3.03 1.62
N PHE A 628 -9.43 2.45 2.80
CA PHE A 628 -10.22 2.71 3.99
C PHE A 628 -9.39 2.72 5.29
N GLY A 629 -9.77 3.56 6.25
CA GLY A 629 -9.27 3.52 7.63
C GLY A 629 -9.87 4.59 8.53
N ILE A 630 -9.53 4.57 9.83
CA ILE A 630 -9.89 5.67 10.75
C ILE A 630 -8.77 6.71 10.92
N ARG A 631 -7.54 6.42 10.47
CA ARG A 631 -6.40 7.36 10.37
C ARG A 631 -5.71 7.23 9.01
N SER A 632 -5.41 8.36 8.36
CA SER A 632 -4.72 8.44 7.05
C SER A 632 -3.18 8.45 7.11
N HIS A 633 -2.59 8.56 8.30
CA HIS A 633 -1.14 8.78 8.45
C HIS A 633 -0.47 7.90 9.51
N ASP A 634 -1.23 7.00 10.15
CA ASP A 634 -0.78 6.18 11.26
C ASP A 634 -1.64 4.91 11.36
N THR A 635 -1.07 3.81 11.88
CA THR A 635 -1.78 2.55 12.14
C THR A 635 -2.99 2.79 13.04
N THR A 636 -4.01 1.93 13.02
CA THR A 636 -5.23 2.10 13.85
C THR A 636 -5.25 1.23 15.11
N ALA A 637 -4.17 0.48 15.38
CA ALA A 637 -4.07 -0.51 16.46
C ALA A 637 -4.36 0.00 17.88
N ASP A 638 -3.88 1.18 18.29
CA ASP A 638 -4.14 1.72 19.64
C ASP A 638 -5.55 2.30 19.82
N LYS A 639 -6.28 2.54 18.73
CA LYS A 639 -7.64 3.14 18.76
C LYS A 639 -8.74 2.11 18.59
N ASP A 640 -8.50 1.07 17.80
CA ASP A 640 -9.48 0.04 17.50
C ASP A 640 -8.86 -1.38 17.55
N PRO A 641 -8.32 -1.83 18.69
CA PRO A 641 -7.58 -3.11 18.79
C PRO A 641 -8.42 -4.37 18.50
N HIS A 642 -9.72 -4.22 18.21
CA HIS A 642 -10.66 -5.30 17.90
C HIS A 642 -11.30 -5.18 16.51
N GLY A 643 -11.01 -4.14 15.73
CA GLY A 643 -11.54 -3.98 14.37
C GLY A 643 -13.02 -3.59 14.30
N TRP A 644 -13.57 -2.89 15.28
CA TRP A 644 -14.95 -2.38 15.23
C TRP A 644 -15.20 -1.48 14.02
N ALA A 645 -14.23 -0.66 13.61
CA ALA A 645 -14.33 0.17 12.42
C ALA A 645 -14.33 -0.67 11.14
N LEU A 646 -13.57 -1.76 11.09
CA LEU A 646 -13.59 -2.71 9.97
C LEU A 646 -14.97 -3.35 9.87
N HIS A 647 -15.43 -3.97 10.96
CA HIS A 647 -16.75 -4.57 11.10
C HIS A 647 -17.87 -3.61 10.66
N ASN A 648 -17.97 -2.44 11.29
CA ASN A 648 -19.02 -1.47 10.98
C ASN A 648 -18.99 -1.00 9.52
N ALA A 649 -17.81 -0.86 8.91
CA ALA A 649 -17.66 -0.45 7.52
C ALA A 649 -18.04 -1.55 6.52
N PHE A 650 -17.63 -2.81 6.77
CA PHE A 650 -17.87 -3.93 5.86
C PHE A 650 -19.39 -4.20 5.73
N TRP A 651 -20.08 -4.29 6.87
CA TRP A 651 -21.53 -4.51 6.90
C TRP A 651 -22.32 -3.33 6.32
N ALA A 652 -21.90 -2.09 6.60
CA ALA A 652 -22.52 -0.90 6.02
C ALA A 652 -22.42 -0.87 4.49
N ALA A 653 -21.25 -1.17 3.92
CA ALA A 653 -21.04 -1.12 2.47
C ALA A 653 -21.88 -2.15 1.71
N VAL A 654 -21.82 -3.42 2.14
CA VAL A 654 -22.58 -4.52 1.53
C VAL A 654 -24.08 -4.24 1.58
N ALA A 655 -24.59 -3.78 2.74
CA ALA A 655 -26.00 -3.44 2.91
C ALA A 655 -26.42 -2.10 2.28
N SER A 656 -25.49 -1.35 1.67
CA SER A 656 -25.75 -0.06 0.99
C SER A 656 -25.46 -0.07 -0.51
N GLY A 657 -25.12 -1.25 -1.09
CA GLY A 657 -24.98 -1.42 -2.52
C GLY A 657 -23.58 -1.19 -3.10
N CYS A 658 -22.52 -1.34 -2.28
CA CYS A 658 -21.13 -1.35 -2.73
C CYS A 658 -20.78 -2.67 -3.44
N ASP A 659 -19.90 -2.62 -4.45
CA ASP A 659 -19.31 -3.81 -5.07
C ASP A 659 -18.08 -4.26 -4.26
N GLY A 660 -18.32 -4.72 -3.04
CA GLY A 660 -17.28 -5.21 -2.12
C GLY A 660 -17.37 -4.61 -0.72
N ILE A 661 -16.22 -4.59 -0.04
CA ILE A 661 -16.03 -3.95 1.27
C ILE A 661 -15.08 -2.75 1.19
N PRO A 662 -15.09 -1.85 2.20
CA PRO A 662 -14.11 -0.78 2.32
C PRO A 662 -12.71 -1.33 2.60
N MET A 663 -11.84 -1.35 1.58
CA MET A 663 -10.54 -2.06 1.61
C MET A 663 -9.56 -1.42 2.60
N PRO A 664 -9.34 -2.01 3.80
CA PRO A 664 -8.62 -1.32 4.85
C PRO A 664 -7.11 -1.28 4.63
N TRP A 665 -6.45 -0.35 5.31
CA TRP A 665 -5.00 -0.24 5.38
C TRP A 665 -4.36 -0.88 6.61
N TRP A 666 -3.03 -0.84 6.63
CA TRP A 666 -2.15 -1.23 7.75
C TRP A 666 -2.08 -2.75 7.96
N HIS A 667 -1.82 -3.53 6.90
CA HIS A 667 -1.57 -4.97 7.01
C HIS A 667 -0.56 -5.30 8.13
N GLU A 668 0.65 -4.77 7.99
CA GLU A 668 1.82 -5.10 8.81
C GLU A 668 1.84 -4.43 10.20
N ASN A 669 0.96 -3.47 10.44
CA ASN A 669 0.91 -2.67 11.67
C ASN A 669 -0.45 -2.74 12.41
N TYR A 670 -1.46 -3.42 11.87
CA TYR A 670 -2.81 -3.50 12.42
C TYR A 670 -3.48 -4.85 12.17
N ILE A 671 -3.70 -5.23 10.91
CA ILE A 671 -4.56 -6.38 10.57
C ILE A 671 -3.90 -7.70 10.92
N ASP A 672 -2.67 -7.93 10.46
CA ASP A 672 -1.94 -9.18 10.73
C ASP A 672 -1.43 -9.27 12.19
N PRO A 673 -0.80 -8.24 12.79
CA PRO A 673 -0.33 -8.31 14.19
C PRO A 673 -1.43 -8.52 15.23
N LEU A 674 -2.65 -8.03 14.97
CA LEU A 674 -3.81 -8.21 15.86
C LEU A 674 -4.75 -9.35 15.44
N ASN A 675 -4.40 -10.10 14.38
CA ASN A 675 -5.17 -11.23 13.86
C ASN A 675 -6.66 -10.87 13.56
N LEU A 676 -6.89 -9.75 12.86
CA LEU A 676 -8.24 -9.23 12.59
C LEU A 676 -8.96 -9.92 11.42
N TYR A 677 -8.39 -11.01 10.89
CA TYR A 677 -8.91 -11.81 9.77
C TYR A 677 -10.36 -12.29 9.93
N GLY A 678 -10.83 -12.46 11.17
CA GLY A 678 -12.21 -12.89 11.47
C GLY A 678 -13.30 -11.99 10.85
N HIS A 679 -13.04 -10.69 10.70
CA HIS A 679 -13.99 -9.74 10.08
C HIS A 679 -14.25 -10.03 8.60
N PHE A 680 -13.20 -10.44 7.87
CA PHE A 680 -13.29 -10.83 6.46
C PHE A 680 -14.03 -12.17 6.33
N THR A 681 -13.75 -13.12 7.22
CA THR A 681 -14.47 -14.40 7.29
C THR A 681 -15.96 -14.20 7.57
N ALA A 682 -16.32 -13.31 8.48
CA ALA A 682 -17.71 -13.03 8.85
C ALA A 682 -18.51 -12.47 7.66
N ILE A 683 -18.01 -11.42 6.99
CA ILE A 683 -18.68 -10.82 5.83
C ILE A 683 -18.69 -11.76 4.61
N ARG A 684 -17.64 -12.59 4.42
CA ARG A 684 -17.59 -13.63 3.39
C ARG A 684 -18.67 -14.69 3.59
N ARG A 685 -18.92 -15.12 4.83
CA ARG A 685 -20.00 -16.10 5.14
C ARG A 685 -21.38 -15.52 4.87
N PHE A 686 -21.64 -14.27 5.27
CA PHE A 686 -22.93 -13.62 5.04
C PHE A 686 -23.23 -13.39 3.55
N THR A 687 -22.22 -12.98 2.79
CA THR A 687 -22.36 -12.69 1.35
C THR A 687 -22.43 -13.94 0.47
N ALA A 688 -22.14 -15.13 1.02
CA ALA A 688 -22.14 -16.39 0.29
C ALA A 688 -23.50 -16.69 -0.36
N GLY A 689 -23.49 -16.89 -1.68
CA GLY A 689 -24.69 -17.20 -2.46
C GLY A 689 -25.73 -16.07 -2.51
N LEU A 690 -25.34 -14.81 -2.28
CA LEU A 690 -26.16 -13.65 -2.67
C LEU A 690 -25.95 -13.33 -4.17
N PRO A 691 -27.00 -12.92 -4.90
CA PRO A 691 -26.95 -12.70 -6.34
C PRO A 691 -26.35 -11.33 -6.74
N PHE A 692 -25.17 -10.98 -6.20
CA PHE A 692 -24.43 -9.80 -6.67
C PHE A 692 -24.02 -9.97 -8.14
N GLY A 693 -24.16 -8.91 -8.94
CA GLY A 693 -23.90 -8.97 -10.38
C GLY A 693 -24.75 -9.96 -11.18
N THR A 694 -25.74 -10.64 -10.58
CA THR A 694 -26.57 -11.68 -11.23
C THR A 694 -28.07 -11.44 -11.06
N ALA A 695 -28.45 -10.46 -10.25
CA ALA A 695 -29.77 -9.86 -10.19
C ALA A 695 -29.65 -8.34 -9.94
N VAL A 696 -30.66 -7.58 -10.33
CA VAL A 696 -30.70 -6.12 -10.09
C VAL A 696 -31.05 -5.84 -8.64
N TRP A 697 -30.18 -5.10 -7.96
CA TRP A 697 -30.39 -4.62 -6.60
C TRP A 697 -30.92 -3.18 -6.57
N ARG A 698 -31.79 -2.89 -5.61
CA ARG A 698 -32.33 -1.56 -5.28
C ARG A 698 -32.25 -1.31 -3.77
N PRO A 699 -31.97 -0.08 -3.31
CA PRO A 699 -32.13 0.28 -1.90
C PRO A 699 -33.58 0.12 -1.46
N LEU A 700 -33.80 -0.28 -0.21
CA LEU A 700 -35.13 -0.26 0.42
C LEU A 700 -35.27 0.94 1.35
N GLU A 701 -36.48 1.48 1.44
CA GLU A 701 -36.83 2.39 2.53
C GLU A 701 -37.05 1.57 3.81
N VAL A 702 -36.44 2.02 4.90
CA VAL A 702 -36.49 1.35 6.20
C VAL A 702 -36.81 2.36 7.30
N THR A 703 -37.91 2.14 8.02
CA THR A 703 -38.26 2.90 9.23
C THR A 703 -38.00 2.08 10.48
N ALA A 704 -37.74 2.75 11.61
CA ALA A 704 -37.53 2.10 12.90
C ALA A 704 -38.32 2.81 13.99
N ASP A 705 -39.05 2.03 14.78
CA ASP A 705 -39.95 2.49 15.83
C ASP A 705 -39.70 1.70 17.13
N TYR A 706 -39.94 2.31 18.28
CA TYR A 706 -39.89 1.56 19.55
C TYR A 706 -41.03 0.54 19.58
N VAL A 707 -40.77 -0.67 20.08
CA VAL A 707 -41.86 -1.61 20.40
C VAL A 707 -42.70 -1.04 21.54
N ASP A 708 -42.02 -0.62 22.62
CA ASP A 708 -42.59 0.06 23.77
C ASP A 708 -41.87 1.41 23.90
N ALA A 709 -42.59 2.51 23.63
CA ALA A 709 -42.00 3.85 23.69
C ALA A 709 -41.61 4.20 25.14
N PRO A 710 -40.38 4.68 25.39
CA PRO A 710 -39.95 5.04 26.74
C PRO A 710 -40.74 6.26 27.25
N ALA A 711 -41.17 6.21 28.51
CA ALA A 711 -42.00 7.26 29.12
C ALA A 711 -41.33 8.65 29.10
N GLU A 712 -40.00 8.70 29.24
CA GLU A 712 -39.18 9.85 28.86
C GLU A 712 -38.18 9.43 27.77
N PRO A 713 -38.11 10.13 26.61
CA PRO A 713 -37.12 9.86 25.59
C PRO A 713 -35.69 9.96 26.13
N PRO A 714 -34.82 8.95 25.91
CA PRO A 714 -33.43 9.00 26.33
C PRO A 714 -32.71 10.22 25.73
N ARG A 715 -31.90 10.88 26.54
CA ARG A 715 -31.15 12.09 26.15
C ARG A 715 -29.75 11.72 25.68
N ARG A 716 -29.24 12.48 24.72
CA ARG A 716 -27.88 12.42 24.16
C ARG A 716 -27.40 13.83 23.87
N ASP A 717 -26.11 13.94 23.63
CA ASP A 717 -25.52 15.17 23.17
C ASP A 717 -25.88 15.39 21.70
N ALA A 718 -26.27 16.61 21.36
CA ALA A 718 -26.30 17.03 19.96
C ALA A 718 -24.91 17.54 19.59
N VAL A 719 -24.29 16.95 18.57
CA VAL A 719 -22.98 17.36 18.07
C VAL A 719 -23.13 17.88 16.65
N LEU A 720 -22.97 19.18 16.47
CA LEU A 720 -22.93 19.82 15.17
C LEU A 720 -21.48 19.96 14.72
N VAL A 721 -21.11 19.31 13.62
CA VAL A 721 -19.78 19.47 13.02
C VAL A 721 -19.87 20.45 11.85
N PRO A 722 -19.15 21.58 11.91
CA PRO A 722 -19.19 22.59 10.86
C PRO A 722 -18.67 22.11 9.49
N ALA A 723 -19.25 22.63 8.42
CA ALA A 723 -18.78 22.43 7.05
C ALA A 723 -17.48 23.22 6.77
N ALA A 724 -16.63 22.70 5.89
CA ALA A 724 -15.48 23.45 5.38
C ALA A 724 -15.93 24.56 4.43
N GLY A 725 -15.29 25.73 4.50
CA GLY A 725 -15.54 26.82 3.55
C GLY A 725 -14.91 28.13 3.99
N PHE A 726 -14.19 28.77 3.06
CA PHE A 726 -13.63 30.11 3.22
C PHE A 726 -14.54 31.12 2.51
N ARG A 727 -15.68 31.44 3.13
CA ARG A 727 -16.72 32.30 2.56
C ARG A 727 -17.59 32.90 3.66
N ARG A 728 -18.32 33.97 3.34
CA ARG A 728 -19.38 34.48 4.20
C ARG A 728 -20.55 33.48 4.22
N ARG A 729 -21.09 33.18 5.41
CA ARG A 729 -22.29 32.35 5.59
C ARG A 729 -23.58 33.11 5.24
N ALA A 730 -24.53 32.43 4.61
CA ALA A 730 -25.81 32.97 4.17
C ALA A 730 -26.83 33.14 5.32
N VAL A 731 -26.68 32.38 6.41
CA VAL A 731 -27.41 32.55 7.68
C VAL A 731 -26.45 32.65 8.87
N ASP A 732 -26.89 33.28 9.96
CA ASP A 732 -26.17 33.35 11.24
C ASP A 732 -26.89 32.61 12.38
N THR A 733 -28.19 32.36 12.27
CA THR A 733 -28.99 31.78 13.35
C THR A 733 -29.32 30.32 13.05
N PHE A 734 -28.95 29.45 13.99
CA PHE A 734 -29.00 27.99 13.92
C PHE A 734 -29.87 27.45 15.07
N THR A 735 -31.09 27.06 14.78
CA THR A 735 -32.05 26.51 15.74
C THR A 735 -31.86 25.00 15.84
N LEU A 736 -31.50 24.51 17.03
CA LEU A 736 -31.38 23.07 17.31
C LEU A 736 -32.75 22.49 17.66
N ALA A 737 -33.24 21.56 16.85
CA ALA A 737 -34.47 20.83 17.09
C ALA A 737 -34.28 19.73 18.15
N PRO A 738 -35.37 19.27 18.83
CA PRO A 738 -35.26 18.28 19.90
C PRO A 738 -34.69 16.92 19.48
N ASP A 739 -34.69 16.57 18.19
CA ASP A 739 -34.07 15.34 17.67
C ASP A 739 -32.56 15.47 17.38
N GLY A 740 -32.00 16.67 17.61
CA GLY A 740 -30.61 17.03 17.35
C GLY A 740 -30.33 17.58 15.95
N THR A 741 -31.34 17.75 15.09
CA THR A 741 -31.18 18.40 13.78
C THR A 741 -31.07 19.93 13.92
N VAL A 742 -30.54 20.60 12.90
CA VAL A 742 -30.37 22.06 12.85
C VAL A 742 -30.78 22.59 11.48
N ASN A 743 -31.30 23.81 11.38
CA ASN A 743 -31.52 24.45 10.09
C ASN A 743 -30.19 24.79 9.40
N ASP A 744 -30.20 24.75 8.06
CA ASP A 744 -29.09 25.17 7.20
C ASP A 744 -27.69 24.64 7.61
N PRO A 745 -27.52 23.33 7.90
CA PRO A 745 -26.27 22.79 8.44
C PRO A 745 -25.05 23.07 7.54
N GLN A 746 -25.24 23.16 6.23
CA GLN A 746 -24.22 23.54 5.25
C GLN A 746 -23.69 24.99 5.40
N GLU A 747 -24.43 25.88 6.07
CA GLU A 747 -24.02 27.25 6.39
C GLU A 747 -23.35 27.38 7.76
N LEU A 748 -23.32 26.31 8.55
CA LEU A 748 -22.49 26.23 9.75
C LEU A 748 -21.04 25.99 9.34
N LEU A 749 -20.36 27.04 8.85
CA LEU A 749 -18.95 27.00 8.45
C LEU A 749 -17.99 26.92 9.64
N ALA A 750 -16.93 26.12 9.47
CA ALA A 750 -15.89 25.84 10.46
C ALA A 750 -15.01 27.03 10.85
N LEU A 751 -14.96 28.07 10.02
CA LEU A 751 -14.15 29.26 10.28
C LEU A 751 -14.99 30.36 10.96
N LEU A 752 -14.55 30.75 12.16
CA LEU A 752 -14.96 31.98 12.82
C LEU A 752 -13.99 33.09 12.40
N HIS A 753 -14.35 33.89 11.40
CA HIS A 753 -13.50 34.95 10.86
C HIS A 753 -13.33 36.12 11.86
N GLY A 754 -12.08 36.55 12.06
CA GLY A 754 -11.70 37.73 12.83
C GLY A 754 -11.71 39.03 11.99
N SER A 755 -11.07 40.07 12.52
CA SER A 755 -11.05 41.43 11.95
C SER A 755 -10.38 41.55 10.57
N GLY A 756 -9.34 40.74 10.28
CA GLY A 756 -8.67 40.69 8.97
C GLY A 756 -9.52 40.11 7.83
N HIS A 757 -10.65 39.46 8.16
CA HIS A 757 -11.63 38.94 7.23
C HIS A 757 -13.03 39.49 7.56
N GLY A 758 -13.10 40.80 7.83
CA GLY A 758 -14.30 41.49 8.31
C GLY A 758 -15.51 41.46 7.35
N ASP A 759 -15.27 41.27 6.06
CA ASP A 759 -16.29 41.06 5.03
C ASP A 759 -16.93 39.65 5.11
N LEU A 760 -16.14 38.64 5.51
CA LEU A 760 -16.59 37.27 5.75
C LEU A 760 -17.14 37.07 7.17
N ARG A 761 -16.78 37.96 8.12
CA ARG A 761 -17.17 37.90 9.54
C ARG A 761 -18.70 37.95 9.70
N ARG A 762 -19.25 36.81 10.12
CA ARG A 762 -20.65 36.65 10.53
C ARG A 762 -20.73 35.55 11.60
N PRO A 763 -20.78 35.91 12.90
CA PRO A 763 -20.80 34.95 14.01
C PRO A 763 -22.02 34.03 13.98
N PRO A 764 -21.89 32.72 14.21
CA PRO A 764 -23.03 31.84 14.44
C PRO A 764 -23.68 32.14 15.79
N THR A 765 -25.01 32.09 15.79
CA THR A 765 -25.86 32.12 16.97
C THR A 765 -26.70 30.85 17.02
N PHE A 766 -26.63 30.09 18.10
CA PHE A 766 -27.45 28.92 18.33
C PHE A 766 -28.68 29.29 19.14
N VAL A 767 -29.85 28.81 18.72
CA VAL A 767 -31.09 28.84 19.49
C VAL A 767 -31.40 27.40 19.88
N VAL A 768 -31.36 27.10 21.17
CA VAL A 768 -31.38 25.72 21.66
C VAL A 768 -32.20 25.62 22.93
N ARG A 769 -32.99 24.54 23.04
CA ARG A 769 -33.71 24.21 24.27
C ARG A 769 -33.01 23.08 25.02
N TYR A 770 -32.46 23.39 26.19
CA TYR A 770 -31.86 22.44 27.12
C TYR A 770 -32.96 21.76 27.96
N PRO A 771 -33.21 20.44 27.81
CA PRO A 771 -34.24 19.71 28.55
C PRO A 771 -33.92 19.52 30.05
N SER A 772 -32.67 19.77 30.41
CA SER A 772 -32.08 19.82 31.75
C SER A 772 -30.84 20.70 31.66
N ALA A 773 -30.33 21.20 32.79
CA ALA A 773 -29.03 21.87 32.79
C ALA A 773 -27.95 20.94 32.22
N GLY A 774 -27.03 21.51 31.46
CA GLY A 774 -25.96 20.80 30.76
C GLY A 774 -24.88 21.80 30.33
N ARG A 775 -24.03 21.44 29.36
CA ARG A 775 -23.02 22.35 28.84
C ARG A 775 -23.12 22.55 27.34
N PHE A 776 -22.71 23.74 26.90
CA PHE A 776 -22.34 24.00 25.53
C PHE A 776 -20.82 23.98 25.40
N VAL A 777 -20.29 23.18 24.48
CA VAL A 777 -18.86 22.95 24.31
C VAL A 777 -18.44 23.25 22.87
N ILE A 778 -17.37 24.02 22.72
CA ILE A 778 -16.73 24.35 21.44
C ILE A 778 -15.39 23.61 21.38
N HIS A 779 -15.16 22.80 20.36
CA HIS A 779 -13.83 22.25 20.07
C HIS A 779 -13.05 23.22 19.17
N VAL A 780 -11.98 23.80 19.70
CA VAL A 780 -11.06 24.69 18.99
C VAL A 780 -9.92 23.85 18.43
N ASP A 781 -9.90 23.63 17.12
CA ASP A 781 -8.87 22.85 16.43
C ASP A 781 -7.60 23.70 16.21
N ARG A 782 -7.73 24.75 15.39
CA ARG A 782 -6.59 25.55 14.93
C ARG A 782 -6.93 27.03 14.82
N VAL A 783 -5.93 27.87 15.02
CA VAL A 783 -6.05 29.33 14.95
C VAL A 783 -4.97 29.88 14.03
N SER A 784 -5.33 30.87 13.21
CA SER A 784 -4.38 31.63 12.38
C SER A 784 -4.12 33.01 13.00
N SER A 785 -2.86 33.46 12.95
CA SER A 785 -2.34 34.77 13.38
C SER A 785 -2.63 35.15 14.85
N HIS A 786 -3.89 35.34 15.20
CA HIS A 786 -4.39 35.54 16.56
C HIS A 786 -5.92 35.38 16.57
N GLY A 787 -6.44 34.46 17.36
CA GLY A 787 -7.86 34.32 17.65
C GLY A 787 -8.24 35.00 18.96
N HIS A 788 -9.49 35.43 19.10
CA HIS A 788 -10.05 35.90 20.36
C HIS A 788 -11.48 35.41 20.45
N LEU A 789 -11.68 34.26 21.09
CA LEU A 789 -12.98 33.62 21.22
C LEU A 789 -13.80 34.33 22.30
N ARG A 790 -14.99 34.78 21.93
CA ARG A 790 -15.99 35.31 22.88
C ARG A 790 -17.29 34.53 22.73
N VAL A 791 -17.86 34.10 23.85
CA VAL A 791 -19.16 33.39 23.89
C VAL A 791 -20.12 34.18 24.76
N HIS A 792 -21.32 34.41 24.23
CA HIS A 792 -22.41 35.06 24.95
C HIS A 792 -23.56 34.06 25.15
N LEU A 793 -24.06 33.93 26.38
CA LEU A 793 -25.26 33.20 26.73
C LEU A 793 -26.34 34.22 27.12
N ASP A 794 -27.43 34.25 26.36
CA ASP A 794 -28.57 35.18 26.55
C ASP A 794 -28.16 36.67 26.64
N GLY A 795 -27.08 37.02 25.92
CA GLY A 795 -26.50 38.37 25.87
C GLY A 795 -25.43 38.64 26.94
N ALA A 796 -25.26 37.78 27.94
CA ALA A 796 -24.16 37.89 28.91
C ALA A 796 -22.90 37.21 28.37
N THR A 797 -21.76 37.91 28.36
CA THR A 797 -20.46 37.31 28.01
C THR A 797 -20.03 36.31 29.08
N VAL A 798 -19.87 35.04 28.70
CA VAL A 798 -19.53 33.92 29.58
C VAL A 798 -18.17 33.29 29.27
N VAL A 799 -17.62 33.53 28.07
CA VAL A 799 -16.22 33.26 27.71
C VAL A 799 -15.65 34.50 27.06
N ASP A 800 -14.44 34.87 27.45
CA ASP A 800 -13.63 35.89 26.78
C ASP A 800 -12.16 35.44 26.82
N ARG A 801 -11.67 34.84 25.72
CA ARG A 801 -10.38 34.13 25.70
C ARG A 801 -9.56 34.44 24.46
N GLU A 802 -8.35 34.96 24.66
CA GLU A 802 -7.34 35.08 23.62
C GLU A 802 -6.70 33.72 23.27
N LEU A 803 -6.41 33.55 21.98
CA LEU A 803 -5.79 32.37 21.38
C LEU A 803 -4.66 32.85 20.45
N PRO A 804 -3.51 33.27 21.01
CA PRO A 804 -2.37 33.73 20.23
C PRO A 804 -1.74 32.63 19.36
N CYS A 805 -1.10 33.02 18.26
CA CYS A 805 -0.30 32.09 17.45
C CYS A 805 1.17 32.50 17.44
N GLY A 806 2.07 31.51 17.45
CA GLY A 806 3.52 31.72 17.53
C GLY A 806 4.23 30.57 18.22
N GLU A 807 5.55 30.68 18.35
CA GLU A 807 6.35 29.68 19.06
C GLU A 807 5.90 29.55 20.52
N GLY A 808 5.69 28.31 20.99
CA GLY A 808 5.17 28.03 22.32
C GLY A 808 3.64 28.17 22.49
N HIS A 809 2.89 28.53 21.45
CA HIS A 809 1.43 28.67 21.52
C HIS A 809 0.67 27.48 20.91
N GLY A 810 -0.29 26.93 21.67
CA GLY A 810 -1.02 25.71 21.34
C GLY A 810 -0.24 24.42 21.68
N LYS A 811 -0.78 23.27 21.27
CA LYS A 811 -0.06 21.97 21.31
C LYS A 811 1.06 21.91 20.26
N SER A 812 0.89 22.62 19.15
CA SER A 812 1.89 22.76 18.09
C SER A 812 1.68 24.07 17.33
N TRP A 813 2.77 24.60 16.76
CA TRP A 813 2.77 25.85 15.99
C TRP A 813 3.54 25.64 14.67
N LEU A 814 3.11 26.35 13.62
CA LEU A 814 3.71 26.29 12.30
C LEU A 814 3.69 27.66 11.65
N TYR A 815 4.87 28.16 11.28
CA TYR A 815 4.97 29.35 10.44
C TYR A 815 4.54 29.00 9.01
N ARG A 816 3.79 29.91 8.38
CA ARG A 816 3.33 29.79 6.99
C ARG A 816 4.06 30.83 6.13
N PRO A 817 5.16 30.47 5.46
CA PRO A 817 5.95 31.43 4.67
C PRO A 817 5.11 32.16 3.61
N GLN A 818 4.17 31.46 2.97
CA GLN A 818 3.31 32.03 1.92
C GLN A 818 2.35 33.13 2.40
N TRP A 819 2.06 33.20 3.71
CA TRP A 819 1.13 34.18 4.31
C TRP A 819 1.78 35.03 5.41
N GLN A 820 3.08 34.82 5.69
CA GLN A 820 3.87 35.53 6.71
C GLN A 820 3.22 35.54 8.10
N LEU A 821 2.56 34.44 8.49
CA LEU A 821 1.84 34.30 9.74
C LEU A 821 2.11 32.95 10.42
N TRP A 822 1.73 32.84 11.70
CA TRP A 822 1.74 31.60 12.45
C TRP A 822 0.33 30.98 12.51
N GLU A 823 0.25 29.67 12.28
CA GLU A 823 -0.88 28.84 12.71
C GLU A 823 -0.51 28.12 14.01
N SER A 824 -1.41 28.08 14.99
CA SER A 824 -1.27 27.27 16.21
C SER A 824 -2.44 26.29 16.32
N SER A 825 -2.14 25.01 16.53
CA SER A 825 -3.12 23.97 16.82
C SER A 825 -3.36 23.93 18.32
N TYR A 826 -4.60 24.16 18.73
CA TYR A 826 -4.99 24.12 20.13
C TYR A 826 -5.57 22.75 20.51
N ASP A 827 -6.46 22.22 19.67
CA ASP A 827 -7.16 20.94 19.87
C ASP A 827 -7.69 20.80 21.32
N GLU A 828 -8.51 21.77 21.73
CA GLU A 828 -9.04 21.89 23.08
C GLU A 828 -10.55 22.08 23.10
N GLU A 829 -11.19 21.71 24.21
CA GLU A 829 -12.61 21.95 24.45
C GLU A 829 -12.81 23.14 25.40
N ILE A 830 -13.63 24.10 24.97
CA ILE A 830 -14.05 25.24 25.78
C ILE A 830 -15.54 25.07 26.08
N ALA A 831 -15.86 24.87 27.35
CA ALA A 831 -17.23 24.59 27.82
C ALA A 831 -17.80 25.74 28.66
N ILE A 832 -19.11 25.95 28.55
CA ILE A 832 -19.91 26.77 29.46
C ILE A 832 -21.08 25.96 30.02
N ASP A 833 -21.46 26.19 31.26
CA ASP A 833 -22.70 25.66 31.83
C ASP A 833 -23.90 26.43 31.26
N VAL A 834 -24.95 25.71 30.90
CA VAL A 834 -26.20 26.24 30.36
C VAL A 834 -27.37 25.70 31.20
N PRO A 835 -28.24 26.57 31.75
CA PRO A 835 -29.43 26.15 32.51
C PRO A 835 -30.41 25.30 31.68
N ALA A 836 -31.42 24.74 32.36
CA ALA A 836 -32.58 24.19 31.67
C ALA A 836 -33.48 25.33 31.17
N GLY A 837 -33.82 25.34 29.89
CA GLY A 837 -34.55 26.46 29.28
C GLY A 837 -34.34 26.56 27.78
N GLU A 838 -34.91 27.61 27.18
CA GLU A 838 -34.56 28.04 25.83
C GLU A 838 -33.49 29.14 25.93
N HIS A 839 -32.40 28.98 25.18
CA HIS A 839 -31.21 29.81 25.29
C HIS A 839 -30.70 30.25 23.92
N ARG A 840 -30.13 31.46 23.86
CA ARG A 840 -29.47 32.02 22.68
C ARG A 840 -27.98 32.15 22.94
N ILE A 841 -27.17 31.33 22.23
CA ILE A 841 -25.72 31.25 22.41
C ILE A 841 -25.01 31.84 21.19
N VAL A 842 -24.29 32.95 21.34
CA VAL A 842 -23.54 33.60 20.25
C VAL A 842 -22.06 33.27 20.40
N VAL A 843 -21.41 32.82 19.31
CA VAL A 843 -19.97 32.50 19.30
C VAL A 843 -19.23 33.41 18.34
N GLU A 844 -18.45 34.34 18.88
CA GLU A 844 -17.70 35.33 18.10
C GLU A 844 -16.20 35.08 18.11
N ASN A 845 -15.54 35.55 17.04
CA ASN A 845 -14.11 35.82 17.04
C ASN A 845 -13.87 37.33 16.92
N LEU A 846 -13.09 37.90 17.82
CA LEU A 846 -12.65 39.30 17.85
C LEU A 846 -11.17 39.47 17.45
N GLY A 847 -10.49 38.36 17.15
CA GLY A 847 -9.07 38.30 16.85
C GLY A 847 -8.68 38.94 15.51
N LYS A 848 -7.41 38.76 15.14
CA LYS A 848 -6.86 39.27 13.87
C LYS A 848 -7.33 38.43 12.68
N ASP A 849 -7.32 37.11 12.82
CA ASP A 849 -7.68 36.18 11.74
C ASP A 849 -8.58 35.04 12.28
N TRP A 850 -8.76 33.94 11.55
CA TRP A 850 -9.76 32.92 11.84
C TRP A 850 -9.40 31.98 12.99
N ILE A 851 -10.45 31.51 13.68
CA ILE A 851 -10.45 30.32 14.54
C ILE A 851 -11.20 29.21 13.79
N ARG A 852 -10.61 28.02 13.68
CA ARG A 852 -11.25 26.82 13.16
C ARG A 852 -11.87 26.02 14.30
N VAL A 853 -13.20 25.88 14.24
CA VAL A 853 -13.98 25.07 15.17
C VAL A 853 -14.20 23.68 14.56
N GLY A 854 -13.79 22.64 15.29
CA GLY A 854 -13.99 21.25 14.88
C GLY A 854 -15.40 20.73 15.18
N SER A 855 -16.03 21.17 16.26
CA SER A 855 -17.42 20.84 16.59
C SER A 855 -18.05 21.80 17.61
N TYR A 856 -19.38 21.79 17.65
CA TYR A 856 -20.21 22.35 18.72
C TYR A 856 -21.02 21.22 19.35
N ARG A 857 -20.90 21.02 20.67
CA ARG A 857 -21.62 19.98 21.43
C ARG A 857 -22.58 20.62 22.44
N PHE A 858 -23.83 20.18 22.42
CA PHE A 858 -24.90 20.60 23.33
C PHE A 858 -25.30 19.39 24.17
N GLU A 859 -24.83 19.35 25.43
CA GLU A 859 -24.93 18.15 26.25
C GLU A 859 -26.39 17.84 26.64
N GLY A 860 -26.83 16.60 26.42
CA GLY A 860 -28.20 16.16 26.73
C GLY A 860 -29.34 16.78 25.90
N CYS A 861 -29.05 17.60 24.87
CA CYS A 861 -30.07 18.31 24.09
C CYS A 861 -30.77 17.50 22.99
N ARG A 862 -30.23 16.33 22.60
CA ARG A 862 -30.83 15.43 21.62
C ARG A 862 -31.71 14.38 22.31
N LEU A 863 -33.01 14.40 22.03
CA LEU A 863 -33.98 13.41 22.47
C LEU A 863 -34.08 12.27 21.44
N LEU A 864 -33.92 11.03 21.91
CA LEU A 864 -34.10 9.84 21.09
C LEU A 864 -35.59 9.48 20.96
N LEU A 865 -36.31 10.23 20.11
CA LEU A 865 -37.73 10.04 19.82
C LEU A 865 -38.02 8.76 18.99
N LYS A 866 -36.98 8.19 18.37
CA LYS A 866 -36.95 6.90 17.69
C LYS A 866 -35.77 6.08 18.21
N PRO A 867 -35.78 4.74 18.09
CA PRO A 867 -34.61 3.91 18.36
C PRO A 867 -33.37 4.46 17.64
N ASN A 868 -32.24 4.60 18.34
CA ASN A 868 -31.01 5.18 17.79
C ASN A 868 -30.25 4.15 16.93
N LEU A 869 -30.89 3.73 15.84
CA LEU A 869 -30.42 2.71 14.92
C LEU A 869 -29.93 3.33 13.62
N LEU A 870 -28.89 2.76 13.03
CA LEU A 870 -28.55 2.96 11.62
C LEU A 870 -29.06 1.74 10.85
N THR A 871 -29.75 1.97 9.73
CA THR A 871 -30.30 0.91 8.88
C THR A 871 -29.80 1.03 7.45
N ALA A 872 -29.41 -0.10 6.88
CA ALA A 872 -29.02 -0.23 5.48
C ALA A 872 -29.67 -1.49 4.91
N ALA A 873 -30.33 -1.39 3.76
CA ALA A 873 -31.04 -2.51 3.17
C ALA A 873 -31.08 -2.41 1.63
N MET A 874 -30.89 -3.56 0.99
CA MET A 874 -30.91 -3.72 -0.46
C MET A 874 -31.80 -4.93 -0.81
N ALA A 875 -32.50 -4.87 -1.93
CA ALA A 875 -33.33 -5.97 -2.43
C ALA A 875 -33.17 -6.19 -3.92
N THR A 876 -33.31 -7.46 -4.31
CA THR A 876 -33.64 -7.92 -5.65
C THR A 876 -35.12 -8.29 -5.70
N ASP A 877 -35.53 -9.08 -6.70
CA ASP A 877 -36.88 -9.62 -6.79
C ASP A 877 -37.06 -11.00 -6.11
N ARG A 878 -35.99 -11.58 -5.54
CA ARG A 878 -36.02 -12.89 -4.84
C ARG A 878 -35.25 -12.94 -3.52
N GLU A 879 -34.33 -12.01 -3.30
CA GLU A 879 -33.48 -11.92 -2.11
C GLU A 879 -33.44 -10.47 -1.65
N ALA A 880 -33.48 -10.22 -0.34
CA ALA A 880 -33.15 -8.93 0.25
C ALA A 880 -32.26 -9.09 1.49
N ILE A 881 -31.47 -8.06 1.77
CA ILE A 881 -30.62 -7.96 2.95
C ILE A 881 -30.97 -6.71 3.74
N LEU A 882 -30.88 -6.81 5.06
CA LEU A 882 -30.98 -5.71 6.01
C LEU A 882 -29.83 -5.85 7.01
N TRP A 883 -29.11 -4.77 7.25
CA TRP A 883 -28.21 -4.61 8.38
C TRP A 883 -28.73 -3.49 9.29
N VAL A 884 -28.70 -3.73 10.60
CA VAL A 884 -29.14 -2.79 11.62
C VAL A 884 -28.06 -2.67 12.68
N GLN A 885 -27.52 -1.46 12.84
CA GLN A 885 -26.52 -1.13 13.84
C GLN A 885 -27.16 -0.29 14.96
N ASN A 886 -26.80 -0.55 16.21
CA ASN A 886 -26.84 0.47 17.25
C ASN A 886 -25.90 1.61 16.81
N ARG A 887 -26.43 2.81 16.58
CA ARG A 887 -25.65 3.94 16.07
C ARG A 887 -24.53 4.40 17.01
N GLU A 888 -24.59 4.00 18.28
CA GLU A 888 -23.56 4.26 19.29
C GLU A 888 -22.55 3.10 19.44
N SER A 889 -22.74 1.97 18.74
CA SER A 889 -21.76 0.87 18.68
C SER A 889 -20.67 1.18 17.66
N THR A 890 -19.85 2.19 17.96
CA THR A 890 -18.69 2.63 17.18
C THR A 890 -17.38 2.19 17.84
N TRP A 891 -16.29 2.11 17.06
CA TRP A 891 -14.94 1.83 17.59
C TRP A 891 -14.58 2.73 18.78
N SER A 892 -14.89 4.03 18.67
CA SER A 892 -14.59 5.05 19.67
C SER A 892 -15.37 4.87 20.97
N ASN A 893 -16.67 4.50 20.89
CA ASN A 893 -17.47 4.19 22.07
C ASN A 893 -17.10 2.84 22.72
N HIS A 894 -16.73 1.83 21.91
CA HIS A 894 -16.21 0.56 22.44
C HIS A 894 -14.89 0.75 23.18
N GLY A 895 -13.96 1.56 22.64
CA GLY A 895 -12.72 1.95 23.32
C GLY A 895 -12.94 2.68 24.66
N ARG A 896 -14.08 3.36 24.83
CA ARG A 896 -14.51 3.97 26.10
C ARG A 896 -15.34 3.04 27.00
N GLY A 897 -15.67 1.82 26.55
CA GLY A 897 -16.62 0.94 27.25
C GLY A 897 -18.06 1.47 27.33
N ALA A 898 -18.41 2.46 26.50
CA ALA A 898 -19.57 3.32 26.63
C ALA A 898 -20.63 3.09 25.53
N VAL A 899 -20.95 1.81 25.25
CA VAL A 899 -21.98 1.44 24.26
C VAL A 899 -23.29 1.07 24.96
N PRO A 900 -24.28 1.99 25.01
CA PRO A 900 -25.59 1.72 25.59
C PRO A 900 -26.40 0.77 24.72
N THR A 901 -27.26 -0.06 25.31
CA THR A 901 -28.16 -0.94 24.56
C THR A 901 -29.38 -0.15 24.06
N VAL A 902 -29.70 -0.28 22.77
CA VAL A 902 -30.94 0.27 22.20
C VAL A 902 -32.11 -0.64 22.61
N PRO A 903 -33.23 -0.10 23.12
CA PRO A 903 -34.43 -0.88 23.43
C PRO A 903 -34.96 -1.67 22.23
N ALA A 904 -35.83 -2.67 22.50
CA ALA A 904 -36.49 -3.43 21.45
C ALA A 904 -37.24 -2.51 20.47
N ALA A 905 -37.06 -2.77 19.17
CA ALA A 905 -37.53 -1.91 18.09
C ALA A 905 -38.27 -2.74 17.03
N THR A 906 -39.27 -2.16 16.38
CA THR A 906 -39.84 -2.69 15.14
C THR A 906 -39.18 -1.97 13.98
N VAL A 907 -38.58 -2.72 13.05
CA VAL A 907 -38.03 -2.19 11.80
C VAL A 907 -38.94 -2.58 10.65
N THR A 908 -39.40 -1.60 9.87
CA THR A 908 -40.27 -1.87 8.71
C THR A 908 -39.51 -1.68 7.42
N LEU A 909 -39.45 -2.73 6.59
CA LEU A 909 -38.96 -2.66 5.23
C LEU A 909 -40.12 -2.35 4.29
N GLN A 910 -39.91 -1.46 3.32
CA GLN A 910 -40.92 -1.05 2.35
C GLN A 910 -40.45 -1.28 0.91
N GLY A 911 -41.37 -1.58 -0.01
CA GLY A 911 -41.08 -1.83 -1.44
C GLY A 911 -40.74 -3.28 -1.78
N LEU A 912 -41.10 -4.23 -0.90
CA LEU A 912 -40.97 -5.67 -1.11
C LEU A 912 -42.14 -6.22 -1.96
N PRO A 913 -42.00 -7.38 -2.63
CA PRO A 913 -43.12 -8.07 -3.25
C PRO A 913 -44.00 -8.79 -2.21
N ASP A 914 -45.32 -8.70 -2.34
CA ASP A 914 -46.28 -9.35 -1.44
C ASP A 914 -46.22 -10.89 -1.52
N GLY A 915 -46.44 -11.55 -0.39
CA GLY A 915 -46.44 -13.01 -0.27
C GLY A 915 -45.52 -13.56 0.83
N PRO A 916 -45.36 -14.89 0.92
CA PRO A 916 -44.59 -15.53 1.98
C PRO A 916 -43.09 -15.25 1.84
N VAL A 917 -42.46 -14.84 2.94
CA VAL A 917 -41.02 -14.56 3.03
C VAL A 917 -40.36 -15.48 4.06
N ALA A 918 -39.23 -16.07 3.72
CA ALA A 918 -38.37 -16.75 4.69
C ALA A 918 -37.29 -15.78 5.19
N ILE A 919 -37.12 -15.74 6.50
CA ILE A 919 -36.28 -14.79 7.23
C ILE A 919 -35.14 -15.58 7.88
N ALA A 920 -33.90 -15.25 7.58
CA ALA A 920 -32.72 -15.77 8.26
C ALA A 920 -32.06 -14.64 9.06
N TRP A 921 -31.92 -14.82 10.37
CA TRP A 921 -31.27 -13.89 11.28
C TRP A 921 -29.80 -14.26 11.46
N TRP A 922 -28.91 -13.28 11.36
CA TRP A 922 -27.48 -13.47 11.40
C TRP A 922 -26.88 -12.63 12.53
N GLU A 923 -25.97 -13.25 13.29
CA GLU A 923 -24.99 -12.46 14.02
C GLU A 923 -23.86 -12.09 13.06
N THR A 924 -23.27 -10.94 13.32
CA THR A 924 -22.43 -10.24 12.35
C THR A 924 -20.93 -10.40 12.62
N TRP A 925 -20.54 -10.97 13.77
CA TRP A 925 -19.14 -11.01 14.23
C TRP A 925 -18.44 -12.33 13.86
N GLU A 926 -19.13 -13.46 13.88
CA GLU A 926 -18.66 -14.73 13.31
C GLU A 926 -19.22 -14.94 11.88
N GLY A 927 -20.23 -14.16 11.48
CA GLY A 927 -20.95 -14.30 10.22
C GLY A 927 -21.73 -15.61 10.16
N ARG A 928 -22.58 -15.87 11.16
CA ARG A 928 -23.33 -17.12 11.31
C ARG A 928 -24.82 -16.88 11.42
N GLU A 929 -25.59 -17.70 10.69
CA GLU A 929 -27.04 -17.80 10.86
C GLU A 929 -27.36 -18.26 12.31
N GLN A 930 -28.13 -17.44 13.03
CA GLN A 930 -28.57 -17.72 14.40
C GLN A 930 -29.91 -18.45 14.42
N SER A 931 -30.86 -18.06 13.57
CA SER A 931 -32.21 -18.62 13.53
C SER A 931 -32.91 -18.31 12.21
N THR A 932 -33.95 -19.09 11.90
CA THR A 932 -34.84 -18.85 10.77
C THR A 932 -36.29 -18.72 11.21
N ALA A 933 -37.07 -17.96 10.44
CA ALA A 933 -38.50 -17.73 10.64
C ALA A 933 -39.20 -17.53 9.28
N THR A 934 -40.52 -17.46 9.29
CA THR A 934 -41.34 -17.14 8.11
C THR A 934 -42.41 -16.13 8.45
N ASP A 935 -42.67 -15.18 7.57
CA ASP A 935 -43.79 -14.23 7.66
C ASP A 935 -44.37 -13.99 6.25
N VAL A 936 -45.24 -12.98 6.10
CA VAL A 936 -45.90 -12.60 4.86
C VAL A 936 -45.77 -11.09 4.67
N VAL A 937 -45.14 -10.69 3.56
CA VAL A 937 -45.12 -9.29 3.09
C VAL A 937 -46.54 -8.92 2.67
N ARG A 938 -47.03 -7.76 3.13
CA ARG A 938 -48.39 -7.25 2.85
C ARG A 938 -48.34 -5.77 2.47
N ASN A 939 -48.98 -5.38 1.38
CA ASN A 939 -48.96 -4.01 0.85
C ASN A 939 -47.52 -3.47 0.64
N GLY A 940 -46.60 -4.35 0.24
CA GLY A 940 -45.18 -4.09 0.05
C GLY A 940 -44.38 -3.85 1.34
N ARG A 941 -44.94 -4.17 2.51
CA ARG A 941 -44.34 -3.93 3.83
C ARG A 941 -44.06 -5.23 4.57
N LEU A 942 -42.93 -5.28 5.27
CA LEU A 942 -42.56 -6.33 6.22
C LEU A 942 -42.08 -5.70 7.52
N GLU A 943 -42.67 -6.08 8.64
CA GLU A 943 -42.31 -5.60 9.98
C GLU A 943 -41.48 -6.66 10.72
N LEU A 944 -40.27 -6.29 11.13
CA LEU A 944 -39.34 -7.16 11.86
C LEU A 944 -39.17 -6.65 13.29
N ARG A 945 -39.56 -7.45 14.28
CA ARG A 945 -39.35 -7.13 15.70
C ARG A 945 -37.93 -7.50 16.11
N LEU A 946 -37.12 -6.50 16.43
CA LEU A 946 -35.76 -6.65 16.93
C LEU A 946 -35.75 -6.81 18.46
N PRO A 947 -34.87 -7.67 19.01
CA PRO A 947 -34.55 -7.64 20.44
C PRO A 947 -33.80 -6.35 20.82
N PRO A 948 -33.60 -6.06 22.11
CA PRO A 948 -32.69 -5.01 22.55
C PRO A 948 -31.30 -5.19 21.94
N LEU A 949 -30.78 -4.16 21.28
CA LEU A 949 -29.62 -4.24 20.42
C LEU A 949 -28.41 -3.53 21.04
N ARG A 950 -27.36 -4.30 21.38
CA ARG A 950 -26.11 -3.74 21.91
C ARG A 950 -25.16 -3.29 20.81
N THR A 951 -24.95 -4.10 19.77
CA THR A 951 -24.01 -3.81 18.68
C THR A 951 -24.72 -3.65 17.35
N ASP A 952 -25.08 -4.76 16.71
CA ASP A 952 -25.69 -4.81 15.38
C ASP A 952 -26.20 -6.22 15.09
N LEU A 953 -27.02 -6.35 14.05
CA LEU A 953 -27.49 -7.63 13.51
C LEU A 953 -27.71 -7.52 12.00
N ALA A 954 -27.79 -8.67 11.33
CA ALA A 954 -28.17 -8.73 9.93
C ALA A 954 -29.31 -9.73 9.67
N VAL A 955 -30.02 -9.52 8.58
CA VAL A 955 -31.14 -10.35 8.14
C VAL A 955 -31.02 -10.58 6.64
N ARG A 956 -31.18 -11.85 6.22
CA ARG A 956 -31.39 -12.24 4.83
C ARG A 956 -32.85 -12.68 4.65
N LEU A 957 -33.49 -12.19 3.60
CA LEU A 957 -34.89 -12.44 3.27
C LEU A 957 -34.98 -13.14 1.92
N ARG A 958 -35.51 -14.36 1.87
CA ARG A 958 -35.90 -15.00 0.60
C ARG A 958 -37.35 -14.62 0.30
N LEU A 959 -37.51 -13.81 -0.75
CA LEU A 959 -38.75 -13.21 -1.18
C LEU A 959 -39.53 -14.16 -2.11
N PRO A 960 -40.86 -14.06 -2.17
CA PRO A 960 -41.65 -14.78 -3.17
C PRO A 960 -41.29 -14.27 -4.58
N PRO A 961 -41.40 -15.11 -5.62
CA PRO A 961 -41.29 -14.62 -6.99
C PRO A 961 -42.39 -13.59 -7.25
N ARG A 962 -42.03 -12.47 -7.89
CA ARG A 962 -43.02 -11.52 -8.41
C ARG A 962 -43.94 -12.24 -9.42
N PRO A 963 -45.26 -11.99 -9.37
CA PRO A 963 -46.24 -12.57 -10.30
C PRO A 963 -46.11 -11.99 -11.71
#